data_AF-A0A4R0R492-F1
#
_entry.id   AF-A0A4R0R492-F1
#
_cell.length_a   1.000
_cell.length_b   1.000
_cell.length_c   1.000
_cell.angle_alpha   90.00
_cell.angle_beta   90.00
_cell.angle_gamma   90.00
#
_symmetry.space_group_name_H-M   'P 1'
#
loop_
_entity.id
_entity.type
_entity.pdbx_description
1 polymer ?
#
loop_
_entity_poly.entity_id
_entity_poly.type
_entity_poly.pdbx_seq_one_letter_code
_entity_poly.pdbx_strand_id
1 'polypeptide(L)'
;MDILGPTGSTLPPRLSHRSRAKELPSLEDVRSDVEYLRREKEFVRRLDTDEGLLEWMAETDYPMDDFPIAFVQANVWVHFIPALLKFCRNVMTEDVPEDILQEYMWMQRKNIRFFTDASPDEWRFKVSEDHGLGPLELDPEETTNTVCFAVAFTSSGADDGSKILYFRQNVIDCLLSPQVNQVQEALSEYEKMVEEYTAHLRSVDSPNRDAPWLERSMVFIRYAEARMWCNLLNQDTRILLERCLEGMTRGTQKIDDLPWHLIVVRMSLALVLQALNVEPEIQKSHVDWTVHHLRKRPHYKDRVVQFLSRSGQLSHPVLAELGTDWLEDKSVTQRQELRQERRCAHCERERPVVQKLKVCTKCKRAYYCSEECKEANRSVHQRSCSEWAAIRSRVSRKGIKQMDNAITWEMTPGLAPNVEYLTELPSLADVRSDAEKRRDILQDASEDTDDGVLRHLRYAELEPATRRFIAKFKTAPAAIREFIVWSARIRHLMDFCTCVVVEDVPEDLLSEFMWAERKAIRLYSETSGEERTTYGLAPAIDSDYTTHYWALMHRKRLSMCLMSPTVDAPGEAVPLLKDAQDRHIAYLNATHSPLASTPWLETPLIYIQYAEARVLSNLLDLGTKDALMHALEAVTGSKEHITDVVTHIVLVRMSLALVFQVLDIEPDAQKMHTEWAKHHLRKRPQLKETIARYLKRPCQLVHPVYIALGEEWFEDRALILFRREERRAGELCVHCGRGKPAVERVFRCGGCQRIYYCSVFCQKEDRPYHRDECEEEMRKQERERTKVEGGEVSHKWAKQVEEEHKWWNGTKYNDLEAMVHALSLPLDLSRTRTHIFFRVFKFDPHARRIRAGSRPLYIARCGVFKIDDVIKDIMVLSPKLGPDRNKAKSALAAMVESAPWGQVNILVATWNHVGDKDGSGSVSYVSLPEDQIRRTTYDSNWRERINRGRSPPERLIPLSGAADAELDYCESTAVSSSRLTHVPLISSQTVEAGLRRMAL
;
A
#
# COMPACT_ATOMS: atom_id res chain seq x y z
N MET A 1 -17.24 7.73 6.94
CA MET A 1 -16.57 8.04 8.22
C MET A 1 -15.94 9.43 8.18
N ASP A 2 -15.83 10.06 7.00
CA ASP A 2 -15.20 11.37 6.76
C ASP A 2 -15.95 12.60 7.31
N ILE A 3 -17.08 12.42 8.02
CA ILE A 3 -17.94 13.52 8.49
C ILE A 3 -17.67 13.92 9.95
N LEU A 4 -17.03 13.06 10.78
CA LEU A 4 -17.13 13.16 12.24
C LEU A 4 -15.83 13.33 13.04
N GLY A 5 -14.68 13.56 12.39
CA GLY A 5 -13.43 13.86 13.10
C GLY A 5 -12.76 12.64 13.76
N PRO A 6 -11.53 12.75 14.29
CA PRO A 6 -10.87 11.67 15.02
C PRO A 6 -11.30 11.71 16.48
N THR A 7 -11.76 10.57 16.96
CA THR A 7 -12.35 10.45 18.27
C THR A 7 -11.25 9.99 19.23
N GLY A 8 -11.03 10.73 20.33
CA GLY A 8 -10.04 10.36 21.37
C GLY A 8 -10.45 9.13 22.20
N SER A 9 -11.31 8.27 21.65
CA SER A 9 -11.95 7.15 22.32
C SER A 9 -10.95 6.01 22.55
N THR A 10 -10.86 5.53 23.79
CA THR A 10 -10.13 4.31 24.15
C THR A 10 -10.89 3.02 23.82
N LEU A 11 -12.11 3.15 23.29
CA LEU A 11 -13.02 2.05 23.03
C LEU A 11 -12.81 1.55 21.59
N PRO A 12 -12.79 0.22 21.35
CA PRO A 12 -12.75 -0.29 19.99
C PRO A 12 -14.06 0.03 19.25
N PRO A 13 -14.00 0.40 17.95
CA PRO A 13 -15.17 0.75 17.17
C PRO A 13 -16.12 -0.45 17.00
N ARG A 14 -17.43 -0.24 17.23
CA ARG A 14 -18.43 -1.31 17.11
C ARG A 14 -18.73 -1.61 15.64
N LEU A 15 -18.44 -2.84 15.20
CA LEU A 15 -18.65 -3.28 13.81
C LEU A 15 -20.13 -3.52 13.42
N SER A 16 -21.06 -3.60 14.38
CA SER A 16 -22.40 -4.15 14.12
C SER A 16 -23.44 -3.17 13.55
N HIS A 17 -23.14 -1.87 13.45
CA HIS A 17 -24.08 -0.89 12.91
C HIS A 17 -23.41 0.04 11.89
N ARG A 18 -22.84 -0.56 10.84
CA ARG A 18 -22.57 0.16 9.60
C ARG A 18 -23.86 0.20 8.77
N SER A 19 -24.82 1.02 9.20
CA SER A 19 -25.92 1.42 8.30
C SER A 19 -25.32 2.11 7.07
N ARG A 20 -26.02 2.02 5.93
CA ARG A 20 -25.57 2.61 4.67
C ARG A 20 -25.37 4.11 4.90
N ALA A 21 -24.14 4.59 4.73
CA ALA A 21 -23.76 6.00 4.91
C ALA A 21 -24.64 7.01 4.12
N LYS A 22 -25.47 6.53 3.19
CA LYS A 22 -26.45 7.31 2.42
C LYS A 22 -27.61 7.88 3.23
N GLU A 23 -27.76 7.56 4.52
CA GLU A 23 -28.93 7.95 5.32
C GLU A 23 -28.64 8.88 6.51
N LEU A 24 -27.38 9.26 6.79
CA LEU A 24 -27.09 10.18 7.90
C LEU A 24 -27.46 11.64 7.52
N PRO A 25 -28.05 12.42 8.43
CA PRO A 25 -28.25 13.85 8.22
C PRO A 25 -26.89 14.57 8.18
N SER A 26 -26.84 15.73 7.51
CA SER A 26 -25.61 16.54 7.51
C SER A 26 -25.33 17.07 8.92
N LEU A 27 -24.05 17.28 9.26
CA LEU A 27 -23.71 17.82 10.57
C LEU A 27 -24.21 19.28 10.74
N GLU A 28 -24.38 20.01 9.64
CA GLU A 28 -24.99 21.35 9.64
C GLU A 28 -26.45 21.30 10.05
N ASP A 29 -27.23 20.35 9.51
CA ASP A 29 -28.63 20.15 9.91
C ASP A 29 -28.73 19.75 11.38
N VAL A 30 -27.84 18.85 11.85
CA VAL A 30 -27.79 18.45 13.26
C VAL A 30 -27.46 19.63 14.17
N ARG A 31 -26.54 20.51 13.76
CA ARG A 31 -26.20 21.73 14.50
C ARG A 31 -27.36 22.72 14.51
N SER A 32 -28.08 22.85 13.40
CA SER A 32 -29.30 23.67 13.33
C SER A 32 -30.36 23.19 14.33
N ASP A 33 -30.60 21.87 14.43
CA ASP A 33 -31.48 21.29 15.44
C ASP A 33 -31.01 21.58 16.88
N VAL A 34 -29.69 21.48 17.13
CA VAL A 34 -29.10 21.80 18.43
C VAL A 34 -29.23 23.29 18.77
N GLU A 35 -29.03 24.18 17.80
CA GLU A 35 -29.26 25.61 17.98
C GLU A 35 -30.73 25.94 18.26
N TYR A 36 -31.67 25.22 17.63
CA TYR A 36 -33.09 25.31 17.96
C TYR A 36 -33.35 24.95 19.43
N LEU A 37 -32.84 23.80 19.91
CA LEU A 37 -32.98 23.41 21.32
C LEU A 37 -32.39 24.44 22.29
N ARG A 38 -31.26 25.03 21.91
CA ARG A 38 -30.58 26.07 22.72
C ARG A 38 -31.32 27.41 22.72
N ARG A 39 -32.05 27.73 21.65
CA ARG A 39 -32.86 28.95 21.56
C ARG A 39 -34.18 28.79 22.32
N GLU A 40 -34.85 27.66 22.15
CA GLU A 40 -36.18 27.39 22.70
C GLU A 40 -36.14 26.68 24.08
N LYS A 41 -35.24 27.08 24.98
CA LYS A 41 -35.00 26.37 26.26
C LYS A 41 -36.25 26.19 27.13
N GLU A 42 -37.11 27.19 27.20
CA GLU A 42 -38.35 27.11 27.99
C GLU A 42 -39.35 26.14 27.39
N PHE A 43 -39.45 26.13 26.06
CA PHE A 43 -40.27 25.17 25.33
C PHE A 43 -39.74 23.74 25.54
N VAL A 44 -38.42 23.54 25.39
CA VAL A 44 -37.79 22.24 25.62
C VAL A 44 -38.01 21.79 27.07
N ARG A 45 -37.80 22.67 28.05
CA ARG A 45 -38.03 22.37 29.48
C ARG A 45 -39.47 21.99 29.78
N ARG A 46 -40.42 22.67 29.15
CA ARG A 46 -41.85 22.36 29.26
C ARG A 46 -42.16 20.97 28.68
N LEU A 47 -41.68 20.68 27.47
CA LEU A 47 -41.88 19.37 26.84
C LEU A 47 -41.08 18.23 27.51
N ASP A 48 -40.12 18.55 28.38
CA ASP A 48 -39.29 17.57 29.06
C ASP A 48 -40.05 16.81 30.17
N THR A 49 -41.09 17.42 30.73
CA THR A 49 -41.96 16.85 31.79
C THR A 49 -43.28 16.35 31.23
N ASP A 50 -43.92 15.40 31.92
CA ASP A 50 -45.18 14.83 31.47
C ASP A 50 -46.32 15.84 31.55
N GLU A 51 -46.35 16.64 32.62
CA GLU A 51 -47.35 17.68 32.80
C GLU A 51 -47.22 18.76 31.72
N GLY A 52 -46.01 19.20 31.41
CA GLY A 52 -45.80 20.26 30.42
C GLY A 52 -46.05 19.78 28.99
N LEU A 53 -45.78 18.50 28.68
CA LEU A 53 -46.16 17.88 27.41
C LEU A 53 -47.69 17.77 27.28
N LEU A 54 -48.39 17.31 28.32
CA LEU A 54 -49.86 17.22 28.32
C LEU A 54 -50.52 18.60 28.18
N GLU A 55 -50.01 19.62 28.86
CA GLU A 55 -50.49 20.99 28.70
C GLU A 55 -50.26 21.50 27.27
N TRP A 56 -49.10 21.23 26.68
CA TRP A 56 -48.81 21.61 25.29
C TRP A 56 -49.72 20.89 24.30
N MET A 57 -49.99 19.60 24.50
CA MET A 57 -50.93 18.83 23.68
C MET A 57 -52.35 19.42 23.75
N ALA A 58 -52.82 19.74 24.96
CA ALA A 58 -54.12 20.37 25.16
C ALA A 58 -54.22 21.78 24.54
N GLU A 59 -53.13 22.56 24.55
CA GLU A 59 -53.07 23.88 23.92
C GLU A 59 -53.04 23.82 22.39
N THR A 60 -52.47 22.76 21.82
CA THR A 60 -52.27 22.61 20.37
C THR A 60 -53.29 21.68 19.70
N ASP A 61 -54.21 21.10 20.48
CA ASP A 61 -55.16 20.07 20.03
C ASP A 61 -54.45 18.88 19.35
N TYR A 62 -53.29 18.47 19.91
CA TYR A 62 -52.44 17.44 19.32
C TYR A 62 -53.05 16.04 19.52
N PRO A 63 -53.45 15.33 18.44
CA PRO A 63 -54.38 14.19 18.51
C PRO A 63 -53.70 12.88 18.97
N MET A 64 -53.18 12.84 20.19
CA MET A 64 -52.42 11.69 20.72
C MET A 64 -52.75 11.33 22.19
N ASP A 65 -53.92 11.75 22.69
CA ASP A 65 -54.32 11.58 24.10
C ASP A 65 -54.33 10.12 24.58
N ASP A 66 -54.54 9.17 23.65
CA ASP A 66 -54.58 7.75 24.00
C ASP A 66 -53.19 7.09 24.02
N PHE A 67 -52.12 7.75 23.58
CA PHE A 67 -50.78 7.12 23.47
C PHE A 67 -49.95 7.27 24.75
N PRO A 68 -49.02 6.34 25.04
CA PRO A 68 -48.08 6.51 26.15
C PRO A 68 -47.32 7.83 26.03
N ILE A 69 -47.18 8.56 27.15
CA ILE A 69 -46.61 9.92 27.16
C ILE A 69 -45.21 9.97 26.52
N ALA A 70 -44.39 8.94 26.74
CA ALA A 70 -43.05 8.84 26.17
C ALA A 70 -43.07 8.65 24.63
N PHE A 71 -44.11 7.98 24.09
CA PHE A 71 -44.32 7.91 22.63
C PHE A 71 -44.63 9.29 22.07
N VAL A 72 -45.56 10.01 22.71
CA VAL A 72 -45.94 11.34 22.26
C VAL A 72 -44.73 12.27 22.30
N GLN A 73 -43.95 12.21 23.38
CA GLN A 73 -42.72 12.96 23.53
C GLN A 73 -41.74 12.69 22.39
N ALA A 74 -41.51 11.42 22.02
CA ALA A 74 -40.62 11.08 20.90
C ALA A 74 -41.17 11.56 19.54
N ASN A 75 -42.48 11.47 19.29
CA ASN A 75 -43.08 12.00 18.06
C ASN A 75 -42.91 13.51 17.96
N VAL A 76 -43.15 14.23 19.07
CA VAL A 76 -42.90 15.67 19.14
C VAL A 76 -41.44 15.99 18.77
N TRP A 77 -40.47 15.23 19.28
CA TRP A 77 -39.06 15.44 18.93
C TRP A 77 -38.73 15.13 17.45
N VAL A 78 -39.42 14.16 16.81
CA VAL A 78 -39.27 13.91 15.37
C VAL A 78 -39.61 15.15 14.55
N HIS A 79 -40.63 15.91 14.97
CA HIS A 79 -41.04 17.11 14.25
C HIS A 79 -40.09 18.30 14.48
N PHE A 80 -39.59 18.48 15.70
CA PHE A 80 -38.77 19.67 16.03
C PHE A 80 -37.28 19.51 15.76
N ILE A 81 -36.74 18.29 15.85
CA ILE A 81 -35.30 18.02 15.73
C ILE A 81 -35.02 16.69 14.97
N PRO A 82 -35.53 16.55 13.74
CA PRO A 82 -35.44 15.31 12.97
C PRO A 82 -34.00 14.88 12.69
N ALA A 83 -33.10 15.83 12.42
CA ALA A 83 -31.70 15.54 12.10
C ALA A 83 -30.95 15.06 13.35
N LEU A 84 -31.08 15.74 14.49
CA LEU A 84 -30.44 15.31 15.74
C LEU A 84 -30.94 13.92 16.18
N LEU A 85 -32.25 13.67 16.09
CA LEU A 85 -32.82 12.37 16.45
C LEU A 85 -32.31 11.25 15.53
N LYS A 86 -32.27 11.49 14.22
CA LYS A 86 -31.74 10.53 13.24
C LYS A 86 -30.25 10.29 13.43
N PHE A 87 -29.49 11.34 13.76
CA PHE A 87 -28.07 11.29 14.10
C PHE A 87 -27.83 10.42 15.34
N CYS A 88 -28.53 10.69 16.45
CA CYS A 88 -28.42 9.95 17.71
C CYS A 88 -28.68 8.44 17.57
N ARG A 89 -29.51 8.03 16.61
CA ARG A 89 -29.80 6.61 16.37
C ARG A 89 -28.68 5.87 15.66
N ASN A 90 -27.92 6.56 14.82
CA ASN A 90 -27.02 5.94 13.85
C ASN A 90 -25.54 6.24 14.10
N VAL A 91 -25.22 7.21 14.95
CA VAL A 91 -23.85 7.64 15.23
C VAL A 91 -23.38 7.07 16.56
N MET A 92 -22.12 6.59 16.57
CA MET A 92 -21.47 6.11 17.77
C MET A 92 -20.99 7.30 18.61
N THR A 93 -21.04 7.17 19.94
CA THR A 93 -20.64 8.25 20.86
C THR A 93 -19.26 8.85 20.58
N GLU A 94 -18.33 8.02 20.15
CA GLU A 94 -16.99 8.50 19.84
C GLU A 94 -17.00 9.52 18.70
N ASP A 95 -17.86 9.33 17.71
CA ASP A 95 -18.00 10.20 16.53
C ASP A 95 -18.89 11.44 16.78
N VAL A 96 -19.28 11.72 18.03
CA VAL A 96 -20.12 12.87 18.35
C VAL A 96 -19.25 14.12 18.56
N PRO A 97 -19.45 15.20 17.79
CA PRO A 97 -18.73 16.45 18.00
C PRO A 97 -18.96 17.02 19.40
N GLU A 98 -17.89 17.57 19.98
CA GLU A 98 -17.90 18.10 21.34
C GLU A 98 -18.94 19.21 21.51
N ASP A 99 -19.18 20.01 20.47
CA ASP A 99 -20.13 21.12 20.47
C ASP A 99 -21.61 20.69 20.50
N ILE A 100 -21.93 19.41 20.32
CA ILE A 100 -23.30 18.86 20.40
C ILE A 100 -23.45 17.73 21.42
N LEU A 101 -22.39 17.41 22.18
CA LEU A 101 -22.32 16.22 23.02
C LEU A 101 -23.39 16.21 24.13
N GLN A 102 -23.71 17.38 24.72
CA GLN A 102 -24.73 17.49 25.76
C GLN A 102 -26.13 17.21 25.23
N GLU A 103 -26.48 17.75 24.06
CA GLU A 103 -27.77 17.51 23.41
C GLU A 103 -27.90 16.07 22.90
N TYR A 104 -26.81 15.48 22.41
CA TYR A 104 -26.75 14.05 22.10
C TYR A 104 -27.05 13.20 23.34
N MET A 105 -26.38 13.45 24.47
CA MET A 105 -26.63 12.73 25.73
C MET A 105 -28.08 12.88 26.21
N TRP A 106 -28.61 14.10 26.18
CA TRP A 106 -30.00 14.38 26.52
C TRP A 106 -30.95 13.56 25.65
N MET A 107 -30.74 13.55 24.33
CA MET A 107 -31.55 12.78 23.39
C MET A 107 -31.45 11.27 23.64
N GLN A 108 -30.26 10.74 23.95
CA GLN A 108 -30.13 9.32 24.30
C GLN A 108 -30.90 8.95 25.57
N ARG A 109 -30.96 9.83 26.58
CA ARG A 109 -31.80 9.62 27.77
C ARG A 109 -33.29 9.61 27.42
N LYS A 110 -33.74 10.43 26.48
CA LYS A 110 -35.12 10.40 25.96
C LYS A 110 -35.43 9.11 25.20
N ASN A 111 -34.49 8.62 24.40
CA ASN A 111 -34.61 7.32 23.77
C ASN A 111 -34.70 6.19 24.82
N ILE A 112 -33.91 6.22 25.90
CA ILE A 112 -34.03 5.23 26.99
C ILE A 112 -35.43 5.29 27.61
N ARG A 113 -35.89 6.49 27.97
CA ARG A 113 -37.22 6.74 28.55
C ARG A 113 -38.35 6.17 27.69
N PHE A 114 -38.27 6.40 26.38
CA PHE A 114 -39.23 5.88 25.40
C PHE A 114 -39.47 4.38 25.53
N PHE A 115 -38.41 3.59 25.76
CA PHE A 115 -38.54 2.14 25.90
C PHE A 115 -38.78 1.67 27.34
N THR A 116 -38.47 2.46 28.35
CA THR A 116 -38.72 2.07 29.76
C THR A 116 -40.13 2.37 30.22
N ASP A 117 -40.74 3.43 29.69
CA ASP A 117 -42.01 3.96 30.19
C ASP A 117 -43.23 3.33 29.46
N ALA A 118 -43.01 2.61 28.37
CA ALA A 118 -44.07 1.95 27.59
C ALA A 118 -43.81 0.45 27.47
N SER A 119 -44.80 -0.36 27.81
CA SER A 119 -44.72 -1.82 27.73
C SER A 119 -44.75 -2.31 26.27
N PRO A 120 -44.10 -3.44 25.94
CA PRO A 120 -44.16 -4.04 24.61
C PRO A 120 -45.58 -4.30 24.08
N ASP A 121 -46.55 -4.52 24.97
CA ASP A 121 -47.95 -4.76 24.61
C ASP A 121 -48.68 -3.44 24.26
N GLU A 122 -48.39 -2.34 24.96
CA GLU A 122 -48.89 -1.00 24.60
C GLU A 122 -48.40 -0.57 23.20
N TRP A 123 -47.18 -1.00 22.81
CA TRP A 123 -46.62 -0.78 21.48
C TRP A 123 -47.33 -1.58 20.39
N ARG A 124 -47.62 -2.87 20.64
CA ARG A 124 -48.23 -3.76 19.64
C ARG A 124 -49.71 -3.48 19.42
N PHE A 125 -50.44 -3.16 20.48
CA PHE A 125 -51.89 -3.00 20.44
C PHE A 125 -52.30 -1.82 19.54
N LYS A 126 -51.57 -0.69 19.59
CA LYS A 126 -51.93 0.54 18.85
C LYS A 126 -51.47 0.59 17.39
N VAL A 127 -50.39 -0.10 17.04
CA VAL A 127 -49.90 -0.13 15.64
C VAL A 127 -50.71 -1.10 14.77
N SER A 128 -51.36 -2.11 15.36
CA SER A 128 -52.05 -3.17 14.60
C SER A 128 -53.56 -2.95 14.37
N GLU A 129 -54.25 -2.20 15.23
CA GLU A 129 -55.70 -2.00 15.10
C GLU A 129 -56.08 -0.73 14.30
N ASP A 130 -55.16 0.21 14.07
CA ASP A 130 -55.48 1.54 13.54
C ASP A 130 -54.98 1.83 12.11
N HIS A 131 -55.22 0.91 11.18
CA HIS A 131 -55.33 1.27 9.75
C HIS A 131 -56.67 2.00 9.45
N GLY A 132 -57.42 2.36 10.50
CA GLY A 132 -58.55 3.29 10.50
C GLY A 132 -58.17 4.76 10.71
N LEU A 133 -56.86 5.10 10.81
CA LEU A 133 -56.40 6.47 10.58
C LEU A 133 -56.65 6.81 9.11
N GLY A 134 -57.88 7.25 8.80
CA GLY A 134 -58.16 8.00 7.59
C GLY A 134 -57.14 9.14 7.47
N PRO A 135 -56.72 9.50 6.25
CA PRO A 135 -55.61 10.41 6.03
C PRO A 135 -55.87 11.69 6.82
N LEU A 136 -55.16 11.86 7.94
CA LEU A 136 -54.79 13.17 8.41
C LEU A 136 -54.19 13.85 7.18
N GLU A 137 -54.70 15.03 6.80
CA GLU A 137 -54.17 15.85 5.70
C GLU A 137 -52.78 16.41 6.05
N LEU A 138 -51.89 15.55 6.56
CA LEU A 138 -50.48 15.81 6.70
C LEU A 138 -49.83 15.59 5.34
N ASP A 139 -48.81 16.39 5.05
CA ASP A 139 -47.99 16.23 3.86
C ASP A 139 -47.54 14.75 3.73
N PRO A 140 -47.62 14.13 2.55
CA PRO A 140 -47.05 12.81 2.30
C PRO A 140 -45.61 12.65 2.84
N GLU A 141 -44.83 13.73 2.89
CA GLU A 141 -43.47 13.74 3.44
C GLU A 141 -43.45 13.66 4.98
N GLU A 142 -44.35 14.36 5.69
CA GLU A 142 -44.51 14.24 7.15
C GLU A 142 -45.06 12.88 7.57
N THR A 143 -46.06 12.38 6.83
CA THR A 143 -46.67 11.07 7.07
C THR A 143 -45.63 9.96 6.89
N THR A 144 -44.73 10.10 5.90
CA THR A 144 -43.64 9.15 5.68
C THR A 144 -42.64 9.17 6.83
N ASN A 145 -42.27 10.35 7.36
CA ASN A 145 -41.31 10.43 8.47
C ASN A 145 -41.85 9.87 9.79
N THR A 146 -43.10 10.17 10.15
CA THR A 146 -43.71 9.68 11.40
C THR A 146 -44.01 8.17 11.34
N VAL A 147 -44.51 7.68 10.21
CA VAL A 147 -44.73 6.23 10.00
C VAL A 147 -43.40 5.49 9.91
N CYS A 148 -42.39 6.03 9.21
CA CYS A 148 -41.05 5.44 9.21
C CYS A 148 -40.39 5.48 10.59
N PHE A 149 -40.70 6.47 11.43
CA PHE A 149 -40.22 6.52 12.81
C PHE A 149 -40.81 5.39 13.64
N ALA A 150 -42.14 5.29 13.72
CA ALA A 150 -42.82 4.22 14.47
C ALA A 150 -42.46 2.82 13.94
N VAL A 151 -42.41 2.65 12.62
CA VAL A 151 -42.00 1.40 11.97
C VAL A 151 -40.53 1.11 12.26
N ALA A 152 -39.59 2.05 12.15
CA ALA A 152 -38.17 1.76 12.45
C ALA A 152 -37.91 1.43 13.94
N PHE A 153 -38.79 1.88 14.85
CA PHE A 153 -38.73 1.53 16.27
C PHE A 153 -39.39 0.18 16.59
N THR A 154 -40.38 -0.29 15.81
CA THR A 154 -41.15 -1.51 16.11
C THR A 154 -40.90 -2.69 15.15
N SER A 155 -40.42 -2.45 13.92
CA SER A 155 -40.33 -3.45 12.84
C SER A 155 -39.03 -4.25 12.78
N SER A 156 -37.98 -3.82 13.48
CA SER A 156 -36.84 -4.70 13.68
C SER A 156 -37.28 -5.73 14.72
N GLY A 157 -37.48 -6.99 14.34
CA GLY A 157 -37.74 -8.11 15.28
C GLY A 157 -36.61 -8.38 16.29
N ALA A 158 -35.75 -7.40 16.54
CA ALA A 158 -34.85 -7.33 17.66
C ALA A 158 -35.66 -7.00 18.92
N ASP A 159 -35.51 -7.85 19.94
CA ASP A 159 -36.01 -7.67 21.28
C ASP A 159 -35.72 -6.25 21.83
N ASP A 160 -36.75 -5.58 22.35
CA ASP A 160 -36.71 -4.19 22.85
C ASP A 160 -35.60 -3.98 23.89
N GLY A 161 -35.29 -5.02 24.66
CA GLY A 161 -34.17 -5.04 25.60
C GLY A 161 -32.83 -4.70 24.94
N SER A 162 -32.60 -5.09 23.68
CA SER A 162 -31.35 -4.77 22.99
C SER A 162 -31.22 -3.29 22.62
N LYS A 163 -32.33 -2.57 22.40
CA LYS A 163 -32.32 -1.13 22.07
C LYS A 163 -32.08 -0.26 23.30
N ILE A 164 -32.71 -0.58 24.42
CA ILE A 164 -32.45 0.10 25.71
C ILE A 164 -30.96 0.03 26.05
N LEU A 165 -30.38 -1.17 25.98
CA LEU A 165 -28.97 -1.40 26.26
C LEU A 165 -28.06 -0.61 25.32
N TYR A 166 -28.45 -0.45 24.05
CA TYR A 166 -27.71 0.37 23.09
C TYR A 166 -27.69 1.85 23.49
N PHE A 167 -28.86 2.45 23.74
CA PHE A 167 -28.94 3.88 24.10
C PHE A 167 -28.29 4.17 25.45
N ARG A 168 -28.48 3.30 26.44
CA ARG A 168 -27.83 3.41 27.75
C ARG A 168 -26.31 3.33 27.64
N GLN A 169 -25.81 2.40 26.83
CA GLN A 169 -24.39 2.31 26.55
C GLN A 169 -23.84 3.56 25.85
N ASN A 170 -24.59 4.21 24.96
CA ASN A 170 -24.17 5.48 24.36
C ASN A 170 -24.07 6.62 25.39
N VAL A 171 -25.04 6.74 26.32
CA VAL A 171 -25.00 7.70 27.44
C VAL A 171 -23.75 7.47 28.30
N ILE A 172 -23.53 6.21 28.67
CA ILE A 172 -22.37 5.79 29.45
C ILE A 172 -21.06 6.16 28.75
N ASP A 173 -20.92 5.85 27.47
CA ASP A 173 -19.72 6.18 26.68
C ASP A 173 -19.48 7.71 26.67
N CYS A 174 -20.55 8.52 26.66
CA CYS A 174 -20.44 9.98 26.71
C CYS A 174 -19.96 10.44 28.08
N LEU A 175 -20.56 9.91 29.16
CA LEU A 175 -20.17 10.21 30.54
C LEU A 175 -18.71 9.85 30.83
N LEU A 176 -18.20 8.80 30.19
CA LEU A 176 -16.81 8.32 30.30
C LEU A 176 -15.83 9.00 29.34
N SER A 177 -16.32 9.84 28.44
CA SER A 177 -15.46 10.64 27.56
C SER A 177 -14.58 11.59 28.40
N PRO A 178 -13.34 11.89 27.97
CA PRO A 178 -12.50 12.88 28.64
C PRO A 178 -13.16 14.25 28.86
N GLN A 179 -14.06 14.64 27.94
CA GLN A 179 -14.75 15.92 27.93
C GLN A 179 -15.79 16.03 29.06
N VAL A 180 -16.54 14.95 29.31
CA VAL A 180 -17.59 14.93 30.33
C VAL A 180 -17.05 14.44 31.68
N ASN A 181 -16.28 13.33 31.66
CA ASN A 181 -15.61 12.75 32.82
C ASN A 181 -16.49 12.60 34.08
N GLN A 182 -17.77 12.23 33.91
CA GLN A 182 -18.75 12.00 34.97
C GLN A 182 -18.83 10.51 35.32
N VAL A 183 -17.71 9.97 35.81
CA VAL A 183 -17.53 8.52 36.01
C VAL A 183 -18.54 7.93 36.99
N GLN A 184 -18.92 8.65 38.05
CA GLN A 184 -19.91 8.18 39.04
C GLN A 184 -21.30 8.02 38.44
N GLU A 185 -21.70 8.93 37.54
CA GLU A 185 -22.98 8.81 36.86
C GLU A 185 -22.95 7.66 35.83
N ALA A 186 -21.83 7.51 35.10
CA ALA A 186 -21.63 6.37 34.20
C ALA A 186 -21.74 5.02 34.94
N LEU A 187 -21.20 4.96 36.17
CA LEU A 187 -21.29 3.80 37.02
C LEU A 187 -22.74 3.48 37.41
N SER A 188 -23.53 4.48 37.80
CA SER A 188 -24.95 4.31 38.11
C SER A 188 -25.74 3.82 36.90
N GLU A 189 -25.44 4.34 35.71
CA GLU A 189 -26.05 3.87 34.46
C GLU A 189 -25.64 2.43 34.12
N TYR A 190 -24.40 2.03 34.38
CA TYR A 190 -23.98 0.63 34.25
C TYR A 190 -24.72 -0.31 35.22
N GLU A 191 -24.94 0.10 36.46
CA GLU A 191 -25.69 -0.69 37.45
C GLU A 191 -27.10 -0.98 36.97
N LYS A 192 -27.83 0.06 36.52
CA LYS A 192 -29.15 -0.09 35.89
C LYS A 192 -29.10 -1.01 34.68
N MET A 193 -28.10 -0.82 33.80
CA MET A 193 -27.94 -1.63 32.60
C MET A 193 -27.75 -3.13 32.90
N VAL A 194 -26.97 -3.45 33.94
CA VAL A 194 -26.71 -4.82 34.39
C VAL A 194 -27.96 -5.43 35.05
N GLU A 195 -28.68 -4.66 35.85
CA GLU A 195 -29.94 -5.09 36.48
C GLU A 195 -31.01 -5.39 35.43
N GLU A 196 -31.23 -4.47 34.48
CA GLU A 196 -32.17 -4.61 33.37
C GLU A 196 -31.83 -5.83 32.50
N TYR A 197 -30.57 -6.00 32.13
CA TYR A 197 -30.15 -7.17 31.34
C TYR A 197 -30.33 -8.48 32.10
N THR A 198 -30.03 -8.50 33.40
CA THR A 198 -30.23 -9.69 34.24
C THR A 198 -31.72 -10.01 34.39
N ALA A 199 -32.58 -9.00 34.55
CA ALA A 199 -34.03 -9.16 34.60
C ALA A 199 -34.57 -9.71 33.27
N HIS A 200 -34.09 -9.17 32.14
CA HIS A 200 -34.43 -9.66 30.81
C HIS A 200 -34.05 -11.14 30.61
N LEU A 201 -32.83 -11.54 31.00
CA LEU A 201 -32.41 -12.95 30.89
C LEU A 201 -33.27 -13.90 31.73
N ARG A 202 -33.79 -13.43 32.88
CA ARG A 202 -34.75 -14.19 33.68
C ARG A 202 -36.12 -14.26 33.00
N SER A 203 -36.60 -13.17 32.38
CA SER A 203 -37.91 -13.15 31.73
C SER A 203 -37.96 -14.04 30.48
N VAL A 204 -36.85 -14.18 29.75
CA VAL A 204 -36.75 -15.08 28.58
C VAL A 204 -36.30 -16.50 28.93
N ASP A 205 -36.22 -16.84 30.23
CA ASP A 205 -35.73 -18.13 30.75
C ASP A 205 -34.37 -18.55 30.15
N SER A 206 -33.46 -17.59 29.96
CA SER A 206 -32.14 -17.89 29.39
C SER A 206 -31.39 -18.91 30.26
N PRO A 207 -30.67 -19.87 29.65
CA PRO A 207 -29.78 -20.77 30.39
C PRO A 207 -28.67 -20.03 31.15
N ASN A 208 -28.41 -18.75 30.82
CA ASN A 208 -27.41 -17.91 31.48
C ASN A 208 -28.01 -16.90 32.47
N ARG A 209 -29.29 -17.03 32.89
CA ARG A 209 -29.95 -16.09 33.81
C ARG A 209 -29.22 -15.86 35.15
N ASP A 210 -28.48 -16.87 35.62
CA ASP A 210 -27.68 -16.82 36.85
C ASP A 210 -26.19 -16.49 36.59
N ALA A 211 -25.80 -16.44 35.32
CA ALA A 211 -24.46 -16.11 34.86
C ALA A 211 -24.50 -15.16 33.64
N PRO A 212 -25.13 -13.98 33.75
CA PRO A 212 -25.39 -13.07 32.63
C PRO A 212 -24.12 -12.60 31.91
N TRP A 213 -22.96 -12.62 32.61
CA TRP A 213 -21.65 -12.31 32.03
C TRP A 213 -21.16 -13.33 31.00
N LEU A 214 -21.73 -14.54 30.94
CA LEU A 214 -21.39 -15.52 29.89
C LEU A 214 -22.03 -15.16 28.54
N GLU A 215 -23.14 -14.43 28.55
CA GLU A 215 -23.89 -14.09 27.34
C GLU A 215 -23.50 -12.71 26.79
N ARG A 216 -23.30 -11.70 27.65
CA ARG A 216 -22.80 -10.37 27.26
C ARG A 216 -21.63 -9.90 28.13
N SER A 217 -20.52 -10.62 28.08
CA SER A 217 -19.30 -10.32 28.84
C SER A 217 -18.83 -8.86 28.73
N MET A 218 -18.98 -8.21 27.58
CA MET A 218 -18.55 -6.81 27.39
C MET A 218 -19.25 -5.83 28.32
N VAL A 219 -20.54 -6.02 28.59
CA VAL A 219 -21.30 -5.15 29.52
C VAL A 219 -20.67 -5.20 30.91
N PHE A 220 -20.34 -6.40 31.38
CA PHE A 220 -19.76 -6.61 32.70
C PHE A 220 -18.31 -6.15 32.79
N ILE A 221 -17.52 -6.32 31.72
CA ILE A 221 -16.14 -5.82 31.64
C ILE A 221 -16.14 -4.30 31.79
N ARG A 222 -17.02 -3.60 31.08
CA ARG A 222 -17.10 -2.14 31.18
C ARG A 222 -17.64 -1.65 32.51
N TYR A 223 -18.62 -2.36 33.08
CA TYR A 223 -19.08 -2.09 34.44
C TYR A 223 -17.93 -2.22 35.44
N ALA A 224 -17.07 -3.24 35.31
CA ALA A 224 -15.89 -3.40 36.14
C ALA A 224 -14.89 -2.24 35.93
N GLU A 225 -14.62 -1.83 34.68
CA GLU A 225 -13.78 -0.67 34.37
C GLU A 225 -14.30 0.62 35.02
N ALA A 226 -15.61 0.89 34.94
CA ALA A 226 -16.22 2.05 35.59
C ALA A 226 -16.05 2.02 37.12
N ARG A 227 -16.22 0.85 37.76
CA ARG A 227 -15.92 0.69 39.19
C ARG A 227 -14.46 0.98 39.52
N MET A 228 -13.53 0.55 38.66
CA MET A 228 -12.10 0.83 38.83
C MET A 228 -11.79 2.32 38.70
N TRP A 229 -12.43 3.03 37.76
CA TRP A 229 -12.27 4.49 37.62
C TRP A 229 -12.90 5.28 38.78
N CYS A 230 -13.98 4.78 39.38
CA CYS A 230 -14.52 5.29 40.65
C CYS A 230 -13.69 4.87 41.89
N ASN A 231 -12.54 4.21 41.70
CA ASN A 231 -11.67 3.72 42.76
C ASN A 231 -12.38 2.78 43.77
N LEU A 232 -13.37 2.02 43.32
CA LEU A 232 -14.10 1.05 44.15
C LEU A 232 -13.33 -0.27 44.24
N LEU A 233 -12.25 -0.29 45.01
CA LEU A 233 -11.36 -1.45 45.19
C LEU A 233 -11.85 -2.39 46.31
N ASN A 234 -13.08 -2.91 46.18
CA ASN A 234 -13.73 -3.74 47.19
C ASN A 234 -14.02 -5.18 46.73
N GLN A 235 -14.57 -6.00 47.62
CA GLN A 235 -14.86 -7.41 47.37
C GLN A 235 -15.85 -7.63 46.20
N ASP A 236 -16.81 -6.73 46.01
CA ASP A 236 -17.77 -6.83 44.91
C ASP A 236 -17.09 -6.62 43.55
N THR A 237 -16.17 -5.65 43.47
CA THR A 237 -15.36 -5.41 42.27
C THR A 237 -14.45 -6.61 41.97
N ARG A 238 -13.88 -7.25 43.00
CA ARG A 238 -13.13 -8.50 42.84
C ARG A 238 -14.00 -9.59 42.18
N ILE A 239 -15.17 -9.87 42.75
CA ILE A 239 -16.10 -10.90 42.25
C ILE A 239 -16.53 -10.59 40.80
N LEU A 240 -16.81 -9.32 40.50
CA LEU A 240 -17.17 -8.89 39.16
C LEU A 240 -16.04 -9.13 38.15
N LEU A 241 -14.79 -8.80 38.50
CA LEU A 241 -13.62 -9.02 37.63
C LEU A 241 -13.34 -10.52 37.40
N GLU A 242 -13.52 -11.36 38.42
CA GLU A 242 -13.43 -12.82 38.29
C GLU A 242 -14.50 -13.37 37.31
N ARG A 243 -15.74 -12.88 37.43
CA ARG A 243 -16.83 -13.18 36.48
C ARG A 243 -16.52 -12.70 35.06
N CYS A 244 -15.90 -11.53 34.91
CA CYS A 244 -15.46 -11.05 33.60
C CYS A 244 -14.41 -11.97 32.94
N LEU A 245 -13.45 -12.48 33.72
CA LEU A 245 -12.49 -13.48 33.22
C LEU A 245 -13.17 -14.78 32.79
N GLU A 246 -14.17 -15.22 33.56
CA GLU A 246 -14.99 -16.37 33.18
C GLU A 246 -15.76 -16.11 31.88
N GLY A 247 -16.42 -14.96 31.74
CA GLY A 247 -17.11 -14.52 30.52
C GLY A 247 -16.22 -14.52 29.29
N MET A 248 -15.03 -13.92 29.40
CA MET A 248 -14.06 -13.89 28.30
C MET A 248 -13.51 -15.27 27.88
N THR A 249 -13.59 -16.27 28.75
CA THR A 249 -13.05 -17.62 28.49
C THR A 249 -14.12 -18.63 28.10
N ARG A 250 -15.32 -18.50 28.67
CA ARG A 250 -16.44 -19.45 28.49
C ARG A 250 -17.61 -18.86 27.70
N GLY A 251 -17.70 -17.54 27.60
CA GLY A 251 -18.81 -16.85 26.96
C GLY A 251 -18.91 -17.08 25.47
N THR A 252 -20.10 -16.83 24.95
CA THR A 252 -20.45 -16.96 23.53
C THR A 252 -20.28 -15.64 22.76
N GLN A 253 -20.23 -14.51 23.47
CA GLN A 253 -20.04 -13.20 22.86
C GLN A 253 -18.68 -13.09 22.16
N LYS A 254 -18.68 -12.69 20.89
CA LYS A 254 -17.48 -12.26 20.19
C LYS A 254 -17.05 -10.90 20.76
N ILE A 255 -15.86 -10.87 21.34
CA ILE A 255 -15.25 -9.65 21.88
C ILE A 255 -14.18 -9.17 20.92
N ASP A 256 -14.38 -7.99 20.36
CA ASP A 256 -13.34 -7.32 19.58
C ASP A 256 -12.21 -6.87 20.51
N ASP A 257 -10.97 -7.08 20.06
CA ASP A 257 -9.76 -6.80 20.85
C ASP A 257 -9.75 -7.47 22.25
N LEU A 258 -10.24 -8.71 22.32
CA LEU A 258 -10.22 -9.55 23.51
C LEU A 258 -8.86 -9.57 24.26
N PRO A 259 -7.70 -9.61 23.58
CA PRO A 259 -6.40 -9.33 24.20
C PRO A 259 -6.32 -8.12 25.14
N TRP A 260 -6.83 -6.97 24.72
CA TRP A 260 -6.83 -5.73 25.49
C TRP A 260 -7.70 -5.87 26.73
N HIS A 261 -8.94 -6.35 26.57
CA HIS A 261 -9.87 -6.51 27.68
C HIS A 261 -9.37 -7.51 28.74
N LEU A 262 -8.71 -8.59 28.32
CA LEU A 262 -8.05 -9.52 29.26
C LEU A 262 -6.92 -8.87 30.06
N ILE A 263 -6.13 -8.01 29.42
CA ILE A 263 -5.07 -7.24 30.09
C ILE A 263 -5.69 -6.31 31.12
N VAL A 264 -6.70 -5.51 30.74
CA VAL A 264 -7.36 -4.55 31.64
C VAL A 264 -7.99 -5.24 32.84
N VAL A 265 -8.72 -6.34 32.64
CA VAL A 265 -9.38 -7.06 33.73
C VAL A 265 -8.37 -7.70 34.68
N ARG A 266 -7.31 -8.34 34.18
CA ARG A 266 -6.28 -8.94 35.03
C ARG A 266 -5.44 -7.89 35.76
N MET A 267 -5.16 -6.78 35.10
CA MET A 267 -4.49 -5.63 35.69
C MET A 267 -5.32 -5.07 36.85
N SER A 268 -6.61 -4.83 36.60
CA SER A 268 -7.58 -4.36 37.61
C SER A 268 -7.71 -5.34 38.78
N LEU A 269 -7.78 -6.64 38.51
CA LEU A 269 -7.90 -7.66 39.56
C LEU A 269 -6.64 -7.72 40.42
N ALA A 270 -5.45 -7.57 39.84
CA ALA A 270 -4.21 -7.47 40.60
C ALA A 270 -4.19 -6.25 41.54
N LEU A 271 -4.75 -5.11 41.12
CA LEU A 271 -4.88 -3.93 41.98
C LEU A 271 -5.90 -4.13 43.10
N VAL A 272 -7.07 -4.70 42.80
CA VAL A 272 -8.11 -4.96 43.81
C VAL A 272 -7.62 -5.95 44.86
N LEU A 273 -6.95 -7.04 44.45
CA LEU A 273 -6.36 -8.00 45.39
C LEU A 273 -5.28 -7.36 46.27
N GLN A 274 -4.48 -6.43 45.72
CA GLN A 274 -3.52 -5.65 46.50
C GLN A 274 -4.21 -4.78 47.56
N ALA A 275 -5.24 -4.04 47.16
CA ALA A 275 -5.95 -3.11 48.03
C ALA A 275 -6.71 -3.84 49.16
N LEU A 276 -7.26 -5.02 48.86
CA LEU A 276 -7.89 -5.89 49.84
C LEU A 276 -6.88 -6.64 50.72
N ASN A 277 -5.61 -6.69 50.33
CA ASN A 277 -4.53 -7.44 50.97
C ASN A 277 -4.90 -8.93 51.16
N VAL A 278 -5.46 -9.54 50.11
CA VAL A 278 -5.86 -10.96 50.08
C VAL A 278 -5.19 -11.70 48.93
N GLU A 279 -4.91 -12.99 49.13
CA GLU A 279 -4.41 -13.90 48.09
C GLU A 279 -3.20 -13.38 47.30
N PRO A 280 -2.08 -13.04 47.96
CA PRO A 280 -0.91 -12.43 47.31
C PRO A 280 -0.33 -13.29 46.18
N GLU A 281 -0.47 -14.61 46.25
CA GLU A 281 -0.03 -15.52 45.18
C GLU A 281 -0.90 -15.40 43.91
N ILE A 282 -2.22 -15.23 44.07
CA ILE A 282 -3.14 -15.03 42.95
C ILE A 282 -2.89 -13.64 42.35
N GLN A 283 -2.73 -12.63 43.22
CA GLN A 283 -2.35 -11.28 42.81
C GLN A 283 -1.08 -11.30 41.94
N LYS A 284 -0.01 -11.94 42.43
CA LYS A 284 1.26 -12.07 41.70
C LYS A 284 1.10 -12.78 40.37
N SER A 285 0.29 -13.85 40.31
CA SER A 285 -0.04 -14.54 39.06
C SER A 285 -0.70 -13.63 38.03
N HIS A 286 -1.60 -12.74 38.45
CA HIS A 286 -2.20 -11.73 37.57
C HIS A 286 -1.21 -10.66 37.13
N VAL A 287 -0.32 -10.21 38.02
CA VAL A 287 0.77 -9.27 37.68
C VAL A 287 1.69 -9.89 36.62
N ASP A 288 2.27 -11.06 36.90
CA ASP A 288 3.22 -11.75 36.02
C ASP A 288 2.62 -12.01 34.63
N TRP A 289 1.35 -12.44 34.59
CA TRP A 289 0.65 -12.66 33.33
C TRP A 289 0.50 -11.36 32.54
N THR A 290 0.10 -10.27 33.19
CA THR A 290 -0.16 -8.99 32.54
C THR A 290 1.14 -8.36 32.03
N VAL A 291 2.19 -8.35 32.85
CA VAL A 291 3.55 -7.91 32.49
C VAL A 291 4.07 -8.68 31.28
N HIS A 292 3.92 -10.01 31.28
CA HIS A 292 4.34 -10.85 30.17
C HIS A 292 3.64 -10.48 28.85
N HIS A 293 2.34 -10.17 28.90
CA HIS A 293 1.56 -9.83 27.72
C HIS A 293 1.82 -8.41 27.23
N LEU A 294 2.01 -7.45 28.13
CA LEU A 294 2.36 -6.07 27.77
C LEU A 294 3.76 -5.97 27.18
N ARG A 295 4.74 -6.73 27.71
CA ARG A 295 6.07 -6.84 27.07
C ARG A 295 6.02 -7.48 25.68
N LYS A 296 5.06 -8.39 25.44
CA LYS A 296 4.82 -8.97 24.12
C LYS A 296 4.04 -8.04 23.18
N ARG A 297 3.29 -7.08 23.73
CA ARG A 297 2.37 -6.19 23.00
C ARG A 297 2.61 -4.72 23.36
N PRO A 298 3.77 -4.18 22.98
CA PRO A 298 4.11 -2.79 23.27
C PRO A 298 3.12 -1.77 22.67
N HIS A 299 2.34 -2.10 21.63
CA HIS A 299 1.32 -1.20 21.08
C HIS A 299 0.16 -0.89 22.04
N TYR A 300 -0.05 -1.69 23.11
CA TYR A 300 -1.02 -1.34 24.15
C TYR A 300 -0.49 -0.36 25.19
N LYS A 301 0.77 0.06 25.09
CA LYS A 301 1.43 0.94 26.06
C LYS A 301 0.60 2.19 26.35
N ASP A 302 0.25 2.94 25.31
CA ASP A 302 -0.46 4.22 25.49
C ASP A 302 -1.85 4.01 26.09
N ARG A 303 -2.55 2.94 25.68
CA ARG A 303 -3.86 2.59 26.24
C ARG A 303 -3.77 2.19 27.72
N VAL A 304 -2.73 1.46 28.14
CA VAL A 304 -2.48 1.14 29.56
C VAL A 304 -2.20 2.41 30.35
N VAL A 305 -1.30 3.26 29.85
CA VAL A 305 -0.95 4.53 30.52
C VAL A 305 -2.18 5.40 30.68
N GLN A 306 -3.00 5.51 29.63
CA GLN A 306 -4.25 6.27 29.67
C GLN A 306 -5.26 5.67 30.66
N PHE A 307 -5.45 4.36 30.65
CA PHE A 307 -6.35 3.68 31.59
C PHE A 307 -5.94 3.92 33.06
N LEU A 308 -4.64 3.80 33.37
CA LEU A 308 -4.11 3.99 34.72
C LEU A 308 -4.08 5.47 35.16
N SER A 309 -3.86 6.38 34.22
CA SER A 309 -3.94 7.82 34.49
C SER A 309 -5.37 8.22 34.84
N ARG A 310 -6.38 7.67 34.14
CA ARG A 310 -7.80 7.96 34.43
C ARG A 310 -8.27 7.41 35.77
N SER A 311 -7.77 6.27 36.21
CA SER A 311 -8.11 5.74 37.55
C SER A 311 -7.39 6.46 38.70
N GLY A 312 -6.43 7.35 38.40
CA GLY A 312 -5.57 7.99 39.41
C GLY A 312 -4.59 7.02 40.07
N GLN A 313 -4.38 5.82 39.51
CA GLN A 313 -3.62 4.72 40.12
C GLN A 313 -2.23 4.59 39.50
N LEU A 314 -1.40 5.63 39.61
CA LEU A 314 -0.03 5.59 39.07
C LEU A 314 0.89 4.60 39.82
N SER A 315 0.55 4.23 41.06
CA SER A 315 1.24 3.21 41.86
C SER A 315 0.71 1.79 41.60
N HIS A 316 0.46 1.43 40.34
CA HIS A 316 -0.11 0.13 39.98
C HIS A 316 0.94 -1.01 40.07
N PRO A 317 0.61 -2.19 40.63
CA PRO A 317 1.57 -3.30 40.79
C PRO A 317 2.17 -3.79 39.46
N VAL A 318 1.36 -3.79 38.38
CA VAL A 318 1.85 -4.10 37.02
C VAL A 318 2.85 -3.06 36.49
N LEU A 319 2.66 -1.76 36.76
CA LEU A 319 3.63 -0.74 36.34
C LEU A 319 4.93 -0.84 37.12
N ALA A 320 4.83 -1.12 38.43
CA ALA A 320 6.00 -1.34 39.27
C ALA A 320 6.87 -2.49 38.73
N GLU A 321 6.26 -3.58 38.26
CA GLU A 321 6.97 -4.73 37.71
C GLU A 321 7.42 -4.55 36.24
N LEU A 322 6.72 -3.73 35.46
CA LEU A 322 7.13 -3.43 34.08
C LEU A 322 8.44 -2.66 34.02
N GLY A 323 8.67 -1.75 34.99
CA GLY A 323 9.85 -0.87 35.06
C GLY A 323 9.70 0.39 34.21
N THR A 324 10.51 1.41 34.50
CA THR A 324 10.53 2.68 33.75
C THR A 324 11.04 2.50 32.32
N ASP A 325 11.84 1.46 32.05
CA ASP A 325 12.39 1.12 30.73
C ASP A 325 11.33 0.59 29.75
N TRP A 326 10.15 0.21 30.25
CA TRP A 326 8.99 -0.11 29.41
C TRP A 326 8.27 1.14 28.93
N LEU A 327 8.40 2.26 29.65
CA LEU A 327 7.87 3.56 29.24
C LEU A 327 8.75 4.25 28.18
N GLU A 328 9.92 3.72 27.86
CA GLU A 328 10.73 4.17 26.73
C GLU A 328 10.17 3.62 25.42
N ASP A 329 10.14 4.43 24.36
CA ASP A 329 9.59 4.03 23.05
C ASP A 329 10.51 3.02 22.36
N LYS A 330 10.14 1.73 22.50
CA LYS A 330 10.71 0.65 21.70
C LYS A 330 9.78 0.41 20.51
N SER A 331 10.28 0.64 19.29
CA SER A 331 9.52 0.42 18.05
C SER A 331 8.99 -1.01 17.97
N VAL A 332 7.67 -1.16 17.84
CA VAL A 332 7.01 -2.45 17.61
C VAL A 332 7.40 -2.98 16.23
N THR A 333 7.72 -4.27 16.12
CA THR A 333 7.99 -4.88 14.81
C THR A 333 6.68 -5.37 14.19
N GLN A 334 6.45 -5.10 12.89
CA GLN A 334 5.28 -5.55 12.12
C GLN A 334 5.02 -7.07 12.23
N ARG A 335 6.07 -7.86 12.44
CA ARG A 335 6.00 -9.30 12.65
C ARG A 335 5.43 -9.70 14.01
N GLN A 336 5.58 -8.86 15.03
CA GLN A 336 4.93 -9.07 16.32
C GLN A 336 3.42 -8.82 16.19
N GLU A 337 3.02 -7.77 15.47
CA GLU A 337 1.60 -7.44 15.19
C GLU A 337 0.91 -8.55 14.38
N LEU A 338 1.48 -8.97 13.23
CA LEU A 338 0.92 -10.06 12.39
C LEU A 338 0.87 -11.44 13.09
N ARG A 339 1.71 -11.67 14.11
CA ARG A 339 1.64 -12.89 14.93
C ARG A 339 0.54 -12.82 15.98
N GLN A 340 0.13 -11.62 16.35
CA GLN A 340 -0.87 -11.35 17.39
C GLN A 340 -2.29 -11.40 16.81
N GLU A 341 -2.48 -11.07 15.53
CA GLU A 341 -3.77 -11.12 14.81
C GLU A 341 -4.24 -12.54 14.43
N ARG A 342 -3.47 -13.58 14.77
CA ARG A 342 -3.86 -14.96 14.43
C ARG A 342 -5.05 -15.37 15.30
N ARG A 343 -6.21 -15.55 14.67
CA ARG A 343 -7.46 -16.03 15.28
C ARG A 343 -7.72 -17.49 14.95
N CYS A 344 -8.43 -18.20 15.84
CA CYS A 344 -9.03 -19.48 15.47
C CYS A 344 -10.05 -19.27 14.35
N ALA A 345 -9.94 -19.96 13.22
CA ALA A 345 -10.84 -19.81 12.08
C ALA A 345 -12.28 -20.29 12.37
N HIS A 346 -12.51 -20.97 13.50
CA HIS A 346 -13.83 -21.43 13.91
C HIS A 346 -14.44 -20.53 14.99
N CYS A 347 -13.80 -20.47 16.17
CA CYS A 347 -14.32 -19.75 17.32
C CYS A 347 -13.74 -18.34 17.47
N GLU A 348 -12.90 -17.91 16.53
CA GLU A 348 -12.27 -16.59 16.44
C GLU A 348 -11.40 -16.18 17.64
N ARG A 349 -11.22 -17.08 18.62
CA ARG A 349 -10.36 -16.85 19.78
C ARG A 349 -8.91 -16.64 19.35
N GLU A 350 -8.33 -15.55 19.83
CA GLU A 350 -6.93 -15.18 19.59
C GLU A 350 -6.01 -15.71 20.69
N ARG A 351 -4.69 -15.70 20.42
CA ARG A 351 -3.75 -15.65 21.55
C ARG A 351 -4.02 -14.33 22.29
N PRO A 352 -4.18 -14.28 23.61
CA PRO A 352 -3.67 -15.24 24.58
C PRO A 352 -4.71 -16.19 25.18
N VAL A 353 -5.98 -16.08 24.78
CA VAL A 353 -7.09 -16.92 25.27
C VAL A 353 -6.78 -18.39 25.01
N VAL A 354 -6.09 -18.68 23.91
CA VAL A 354 -5.68 -20.02 23.51
C VAL A 354 -4.16 -20.14 23.56
N GLN A 355 -3.62 -21.07 24.36
CA GLN A 355 -2.16 -21.24 24.54
C GLN A 355 -1.44 -21.51 23.21
N LYS A 356 -2.07 -22.28 22.31
CA LYS A 356 -1.49 -22.63 21.01
C LYS A 356 -2.55 -22.81 19.94
N LEU A 357 -2.42 -22.04 18.87
CA LEU A 357 -3.15 -22.27 17.63
C LEU A 357 -2.42 -23.32 16.79
N LYS A 358 -3.11 -24.40 16.44
CA LYS A 358 -2.68 -25.39 15.46
C LYS A 358 -2.99 -24.88 14.06
N VAL A 359 -2.05 -24.97 13.15
CA VAL A 359 -2.26 -24.56 11.75
C VAL A 359 -2.84 -25.73 10.95
N CYS A 360 -3.83 -25.47 10.09
CA CYS A 360 -4.36 -26.45 9.16
C CYS A 360 -3.22 -27.09 8.35
N THR A 361 -3.09 -28.41 8.38
CA THR A 361 -1.96 -29.09 7.73
C THR A 361 -2.00 -29.04 6.21
N LYS A 362 -3.18 -28.88 5.61
CA LYS A 362 -3.39 -28.77 4.15
C LYS A 362 -3.14 -27.36 3.63
N CYS A 363 -3.98 -26.39 4.00
CA CYS A 363 -3.89 -25.03 3.46
C CYS A 363 -2.86 -24.13 4.17
N LYS A 364 -2.41 -24.48 5.38
CA LYS A 364 -1.58 -23.65 6.31
C LYS A 364 -2.09 -22.22 6.57
N ARG A 365 -3.31 -21.88 6.16
CA ARG A 365 -3.89 -20.54 6.29
C ARG A 365 -4.84 -20.43 7.49
N ALA A 366 -5.65 -21.46 7.71
CA ALA A 366 -6.53 -21.52 8.86
C ALA A 366 -5.78 -21.98 10.12
N TYR A 367 -6.06 -21.33 11.25
CA TYR A 367 -5.55 -21.65 12.56
C TYR A 367 -6.69 -22.15 13.44
N TYR A 368 -6.45 -23.08 14.35
CA TYR A 368 -7.47 -23.67 15.21
C TYR A 368 -6.95 -23.82 16.63
N CYS A 369 -7.75 -23.46 17.63
CA CYS A 369 -7.35 -23.62 19.03
C CYS A 369 -7.46 -25.06 19.54
N SER A 370 -8.31 -25.89 18.93
CA SER A 370 -8.48 -27.32 19.25
C SER A 370 -8.76 -28.14 18.00
N GLU A 371 -8.73 -29.47 18.11
CA GLU A 371 -9.21 -30.33 17.02
C GLU A 371 -10.73 -30.24 16.86
N GLU A 372 -11.50 -30.00 17.94
CA GLU A 372 -12.96 -29.83 17.80
C GLU A 372 -13.27 -28.59 16.94
N CYS A 373 -12.60 -27.46 17.19
CA CYS A 373 -12.76 -26.26 16.36
C CYS A 373 -12.40 -26.50 14.89
N LYS A 374 -11.39 -27.36 14.63
CA LYS A 374 -11.00 -27.72 13.27
C LYS A 374 -12.04 -28.60 12.60
N GLU A 375 -12.63 -29.55 13.32
CA GLU A 375 -13.67 -30.44 12.80
C GLU A 375 -14.99 -29.68 12.59
N ALA A 376 -15.38 -28.81 13.52
CA ALA A 376 -16.59 -28.00 13.42
C ALA A 376 -16.53 -27.00 12.24
N ASN A 377 -15.35 -26.42 11.95
CA ASN A 377 -15.17 -25.57 10.77
C ASN A 377 -14.86 -26.37 9.51
N ARG A 378 -14.89 -27.71 9.54
CA ARG A 378 -14.44 -28.51 8.39
C ARG A 378 -15.30 -28.27 7.15
N SER A 379 -16.62 -28.23 7.28
CA SER A 379 -17.54 -28.03 6.15
C SER A 379 -17.35 -26.68 5.44
N VAL A 380 -17.22 -25.60 6.22
CA VAL A 380 -17.00 -24.24 5.72
C VAL A 380 -15.57 -24.07 5.19
N HIS A 381 -14.58 -24.60 5.91
CA HIS A 381 -13.19 -24.55 5.50
C HIS A 381 -12.88 -25.44 4.30
N GLN A 382 -13.58 -26.55 4.08
CA GLN A 382 -13.18 -27.57 3.10
C GLN A 382 -13.08 -27.03 1.67
N ARG A 383 -14.02 -26.17 1.24
CA ARG A 383 -13.99 -25.57 -0.11
C ARG A 383 -12.74 -24.69 -0.28
N SER A 384 -12.54 -23.70 0.58
CA SER A 384 -11.35 -22.84 0.57
C SER A 384 -10.05 -23.63 0.79
N CYS A 385 -10.06 -24.63 1.66
CA CYS A 385 -8.92 -25.50 1.93
C CYS A 385 -8.51 -26.29 0.69
N SER A 386 -9.49 -26.82 -0.07
CA SER A 386 -9.22 -27.56 -1.30
C SER A 386 -8.70 -26.66 -2.42
N GLU A 387 -9.26 -25.46 -2.59
CA GLU A 387 -8.78 -24.46 -3.55
C GLU A 387 -7.34 -24.05 -3.23
N TRP A 388 -7.07 -23.65 -1.98
CA TRP A 388 -5.72 -23.26 -1.56
C TRP A 388 -4.74 -24.42 -1.58
N ALA A 389 -5.18 -25.65 -1.29
CA ALA A 389 -4.34 -26.84 -1.42
C ALA A 389 -4.05 -27.19 -2.88
N ALA A 390 -5.00 -26.99 -3.80
CA ALA A 390 -4.84 -27.22 -5.23
C ALA A 390 -3.94 -26.15 -5.88
N ILE A 391 -4.09 -24.89 -5.48
CA ILE A 391 -3.16 -23.81 -5.84
C ILE A 391 -1.76 -24.18 -5.35
N ARG A 392 -1.62 -24.56 -4.08
CA ARG A 392 -0.33 -24.96 -3.54
C ARG A 392 0.25 -26.24 -4.12
N SER A 393 -0.55 -27.16 -4.63
CA SER A 393 -0.02 -28.37 -5.29
C SER A 393 0.45 -28.10 -6.72
N ARG A 394 -0.09 -27.07 -7.38
CA ARG A 394 0.27 -26.66 -8.75
C ARG A 394 1.43 -25.68 -8.80
N VAL A 395 1.63 -24.93 -7.72
CA VAL A 395 2.66 -23.91 -7.65
C VAL A 395 3.93 -24.51 -7.03
N SER A 396 5.10 -24.18 -7.61
CA SER A 396 6.39 -24.60 -7.04
C SER A 396 6.53 -24.12 -5.59
N ARG A 397 7.37 -24.77 -4.77
CA ARG A 397 7.61 -24.29 -3.39
C ARG A 397 7.98 -22.81 -3.33
N LYS A 398 8.66 -22.28 -4.36
CA LYS A 398 8.99 -20.87 -4.52
C LYS A 398 7.75 -19.99 -4.78
N GLY A 399 6.86 -20.40 -5.69
CA GLY A 399 5.63 -19.67 -5.96
C GLY A 399 4.62 -19.75 -4.80
N ILE A 400 4.59 -20.85 -4.01
CA ILE A 400 3.79 -20.95 -2.78
C ILE A 400 4.21 -19.86 -1.80
N LYS A 401 5.51 -19.61 -1.67
CA LYS A 401 6.05 -18.56 -0.79
C LYS A 401 5.78 -17.16 -1.33
N GLN A 402 5.85 -16.94 -2.64
CA GLN A 402 5.49 -15.65 -3.24
C GLN A 402 4.00 -15.35 -3.07
N MET A 403 3.12 -16.35 -3.20
CA MET A 403 1.68 -16.20 -2.93
C MET A 403 1.41 -15.94 -1.45
N ASP A 404 2.02 -16.70 -0.54
CA ASP A 404 1.89 -16.45 0.91
C ASP A 404 2.34 -15.01 1.25
N ASN A 405 3.37 -14.48 0.57
CA ASN A 405 3.82 -13.11 0.72
C ASN A 405 2.83 -12.10 0.15
N ALA A 406 2.42 -12.24 -1.12
CA ALA A 406 1.46 -11.35 -1.77
C ALA A 406 0.16 -11.22 -0.94
N ILE A 407 -0.36 -12.33 -0.40
CA ILE A 407 -1.56 -12.34 0.45
C ILE A 407 -1.34 -11.64 1.81
N THR A 408 -0.10 -11.59 2.30
CA THR A 408 0.25 -10.83 3.52
C THR A 408 0.35 -9.32 3.25
N TRP A 409 0.58 -8.92 1.98
CA TRP A 409 0.68 -7.53 1.54
C TRP A 409 -0.63 -6.99 0.91
N GLU A 410 -1.48 -7.86 0.36
CA GLU A 410 -2.77 -7.53 -0.31
C GLU A 410 -3.95 -7.41 0.67
N MET A 411 -3.70 -7.31 1.98
CA MET A 411 -4.74 -6.99 2.96
C MET A 411 -5.05 -5.47 3.01
N THR A 412 -4.62 -4.68 2.03
CA THR A 412 -5.27 -3.40 1.71
C THR A 412 -6.44 -3.69 0.75
N PRO A 413 -7.70 -3.65 1.20
CA PRO A 413 -8.83 -3.95 0.32
C PRO A 413 -9.01 -2.79 -0.67
N GLY A 414 -8.81 -3.03 -1.98
CA GLY A 414 -9.51 -2.23 -3.02
C GLY A 414 -8.76 -1.67 -4.23
N LEU A 415 -7.49 -1.97 -4.51
CA LEU A 415 -6.70 -1.20 -5.51
C LEU A 415 -6.12 -1.96 -6.71
N ALA A 416 -6.73 -3.06 -7.13
CA ALA A 416 -6.55 -3.51 -8.51
C ALA A 416 -7.65 -2.85 -9.37
N PRO A 417 -7.34 -1.95 -10.32
CA PRO A 417 -8.33 -1.54 -11.31
C PRO A 417 -8.85 -2.80 -12.03
N ASN A 418 -10.10 -2.77 -12.50
CA ASN A 418 -10.60 -3.79 -13.42
C ASN A 418 -9.65 -3.88 -14.63
N VAL A 419 -8.81 -4.92 -14.64
CA VAL A 419 -7.79 -5.21 -15.67
C VAL A 419 -8.41 -5.53 -17.03
N GLU A 420 -9.74 -5.62 -17.13
CA GLU A 420 -10.44 -5.86 -18.40
C GLU A 420 -10.31 -4.71 -19.43
N TYR A 421 -9.73 -3.56 -19.07
CA TYR A 421 -9.58 -2.41 -19.99
C TYR A 421 -8.15 -2.00 -20.37
N LEU A 422 -7.11 -2.76 -20.00
CA LEU A 422 -5.78 -2.53 -20.59
C LEU A 422 -5.76 -3.08 -22.02
N THR A 423 -6.36 -2.31 -22.94
CA THR A 423 -6.09 -2.44 -24.37
C THR A 423 -4.59 -2.25 -24.62
N GLU A 424 -4.06 -2.92 -25.64
CA GLU A 424 -2.70 -2.65 -26.14
C GLU A 424 -2.52 -1.12 -26.30
N LEU A 425 -1.36 -0.60 -25.86
CA LEU A 425 -1.04 0.82 -26.06
C LEU A 425 -1.20 1.16 -27.56
N PRO A 426 -1.81 2.30 -27.91
CA PRO A 426 -1.97 2.68 -29.30
C PRO A 426 -0.61 2.80 -29.99
N SER A 427 -0.56 2.53 -31.30
CA SER A 427 0.69 2.63 -32.05
C SER A 427 1.21 4.06 -32.05
N LEU A 428 2.54 4.27 -32.01
CA LEU A 428 3.11 5.62 -32.07
C LEU A 428 2.74 6.37 -33.36
N ALA A 429 2.41 5.66 -34.44
CA ALA A 429 1.93 6.28 -35.67
C ALA A 429 0.54 6.91 -35.47
N ASP A 430 -0.38 6.20 -34.81
CA ASP A 430 -1.71 6.72 -34.49
C ASP A 430 -1.63 7.88 -33.49
N VAL A 431 -0.76 7.76 -32.48
CA VAL A 431 -0.51 8.82 -31.49
C VAL A 431 0.03 10.10 -32.17
N ARG A 432 0.97 9.96 -33.12
CA ARG A 432 1.49 11.10 -33.89
C ARG A 432 0.44 11.71 -34.80
N SER A 433 -0.39 10.89 -35.45
CA SER A 433 -1.51 11.39 -36.26
C SER A 433 -2.49 12.21 -35.41
N ASP A 434 -2.80 11.75 -34.19
CA ASP A 434 -3.65 12.49 -33.26
C ASP A 434 -2.97 13.77 -32.74
N ALA A 435 -1.66 13.76 -32.54
CA ALA A 435 -0.88 14.94 -32.17
C ALA A 435 -0.89 16.01 -33.28
N GLU A 436 -0.71 15.61 -34.54
CA GLU A 436 -0.83 16.51 -35.71
C GLU A 436 -2.23 17.09 -35.80
N LYS A 437 -3.26 16.25 -35.66
CA LYS A 437 -4.67 16.69 -35.64
C LYS A 437 -4.92 17.72 -34.54
N ARG A 438 -4.34 17.55 -33.35
CA ARG A 438 -4.42 18.56 -32.27
C ARG A 438 -3.74 19.87 -32.66
N ARG A 439 -2.56 19.82 -33.28
CA ARG A 439 -1.84 21.01 -33.74
C ARG A 439 -2.62 21.76 -34.81
N ASP A 440 -3.25 21.05 -35.73
CA ASP A 440 -4.10 21.63 -36.78
C ASP A 440 -5.32 22.33 -36.19
N ILE A 441 -5.93 21.73 -35.16
CA ILE A 441 -7.03 22.34 -34.40
C ILE A 441 -6.52 23.67 -33.78
N LEU A 442 -5.39 23.66 -33.08
CA LEU A 442 -4.87 24.85 -32.39
C LEU A 442 -4.39 26.00 -33.30
N GLN A 443 -4.13 25.75 -34.59
CA GLN A 443 -3.78 26.82 -35.54
C GLN A 443 -4.92 27.83 -35.76
N ASP A 444 -6.16 27.46 -35.46
CA ASP A 444 -7.28 28.40 -35.34
C ASP A 444 -7.21 29.06 -33.95
N ALA A 445 -6.44 30.14 -33.85
CA ALA A 445 -5.82 30.75 -32.64
C ALA A 445 -6.73 31.19 -31.46
N SER A 446 -7.93 30.63 -31.31
CA SER A 446 -8.89 30.96 -30.25
C SER A 446 -9.40 29.74 -29.45
N GLU A 447 -8.79 28.56 -29.60
CA GLU A 447 -9.44 27.29 -29.25
C GLU A 447 -9.05 26.61 -27.92
N ASP A 448 -7.97 27.01 -27.24
CA ASP A 448 -7.65 26.45 -25.89
C ASP A 448 -8.29 27.25 -24.73
N THR A 449 -9.41 27.92 -25.02
CA THR A 449 -10.28 28.61 -24.06
C THR A 449 -11.54 27.78 -23.82
N ASP A 450 -12.26 28.01 -22.72
CA ASP A 450 -13.55 27.33 -22.48
C ASP A 450 -14.54 27.57 -23.65
N ASP A 451 -14.49 28.73 -24.31
CA ASP A 451 -15.27 29.04 -25.52
C ASP A 451 -14.82 28.25 -26.75
N GLY A 452 -13.52 27.96 -26.87
CA GLY A 452 -12.95 27.05 -27.87
C GLY A 452 -13.46 25.61 -27.69
N VAL A 453 -13.44 25.11 -26.45
CA VAL A 453 -13.99 23.80 -26.10
C VAL A 453 -15.49 23.72 -26.43
N LEU A 454 -16.26 24.76 -26.14
CA LEU A 454 -17.68 24.84 -26.51
C LEU A 454 -17.91 24.81 -28.03
N ARG A 455 -17.03 25.42 -28.83
CA ARG A 455 -17.07 25.30 -30.30
C ARG A 455 -16.77 23.87 -30.75
N HIS A 456 -15.78 23.21 -30.16
CA HIS A 456 -15.49 21.81 -30.48
C HIS A 456 -16.61 20.85 -30.07
N LEU A 457 -17.29 21.10 -28.95
CA LEU A 457 -18.51 20.38 -28.60
C LEU A 457 -19.56 20.52 -29.70
N ARG A 458 -19.80 21.73 -30.20
CA ARG A 458 -20.75 21.96 -31.30
C ARG A 458 -20.33 21.23 -32.57
N TYR A 459 -19.03 21.23 -32.92
CA TYR A 459 -18.54 20.47 -34.07
C TYR A 459 -18.69 18.96 -33.89
N ALA A 460 -18.37 18.44 -32.70
CA ALA A 460 -18.49 17.02 -32.41
C ALA A 460 -19.96 16.57 -32.26
N GLU A 461 -20.89 17.49 -31.98
CA GLU A 461 -22.34 17.24 -32.10
C GLU A 461 -22.80 17.09 -33.55
N LEU A 462 -22.09 17.68 -34.53
CA LEU A 462 -22.43 17.53 -35.95
C LEU A 462 -22.07 16.13 -36.47
N GLU A 463 -21.03 15.50 -35.90
CA GLU A 463 -20.57 14.17 -36.30
C GLU A 463 -21.51 13.06 -35.76
N PRO A 464 -22.16 12.25 -36.62
CA PRO A 464 -23.20 11.30 -36.20
C PRO A 464 -22.74 10.24 -35.19
N ALA A 465 -21.46 9.84 -35.25
CA ALA A 465 -20.88 8.82 -34.38
C ALA A 465 -20.73 9.30 -32.93
N THR A 466 -20.42 10.58 -32.73
CA THR A 466 -20.19 11.19 -31.41
C THR A 466 -21.43 11.89 -30.85
N ARG A 467 -22.40 12.28 -31.70
CA ARG A 467 -23.61 13.03 -31.28
C ARG A 467 -24.36 12.41 -30.11
N ARG A 468 -24.64 11.09 -30.14
CA ARG A 468 -25.37 10.42 -29.05
C ARG A 468 -24.57 10.38 -27.75
N PHE A 469 -23.26 10.25 -27.86
CA PHE A 469 -22.36 10.22 -26.73
C PHE A 469 -22.26 11.62 -26.09
N ILE A 470 -22.04 12.67 -26.89
CA ILE A 470 -21.88 14.05 -26.42
C ILE A 470 -23.16 14.63 -25.82
N ALA A 471 -24.33 14.24 -26.33
CA ALA A 471 -25.61 14.70 -25.79
C ALA A 471 -25.76 14.42 -24.28
N LYS A 472 -25.17 13.32 -23.77
CA LYS A 472 -25.19 12.97 -22.34
C LYS A 472 -24.36 13.95 -21.48
N PHE A 473 -23.40 14.67 -22.07
CA PHE A 473 -22.43 15.49 -21.35
C PHE A 473 -22.74 16.99 -21.39
N LYS A 474 -23.87 17.42 -21.98
CA LYS A 474 -24.24 18.84 -22.05
C LYS A 474 -24.31 19.52 -20.68
N THR A 475 -24.74 18.78 -19.67
CA THR A 475 -24.85 19.22 -18.28
C THR A 475 -23.60 18.94 -17.44
N ALA A 476 -22.58 18.28 -18.01
CA ALA A 476 -21.38 17.93 -17.25
C ALA A 476 -20.54 19.16 -16.92
N PRO A 477 -19.78 19.17 -15.81
CA PRO A 477 -18.78 20.19 -15.52
C PRO A 477 -17.84 20.46 -16.70
N ALA A 478 -17.34 21.69 -16.82
CA ALA A 478 -16.51 22.11 -17.95
C ALA A 478 -15.30 21.19 -18.17
N ALA A 479 -14.59 20.83 -17.10
CA ALA A 479 -13.44 19.94 -17.17
C ALA A 479 -13.79 18.52 -17.66
N ILE A 480 -14.94 17.97 -17.28
CA ILE A 480 -15.44 16.67 -17.78
C ILE A 480 -15.77 16.76 -19.27
N ARG A 481 -16.49 17.81 -19.68
CA ARG A 481 -16.82 18.02 -21.10
C ARG A 481 -15.57 18.13 -21.95
N GLU A 482 -14.62 18.94 -21.50
CA GLU A 482 -13.34 19.15 -22.17
C GLU A 482 -12.59 17.82 -22.33
N PHE A 483 -12.38 17.09 -21.25
CA PHE A 483 -11.66 15.82 -21.28
C PHE A 483 -12.32 14.81 -22.23
N ILE A 484 -13.66 14.69 -22.19
CA ILE A 484 -14.41 13.78 -23.04
C ILE A 484 -14.31 14.14 -24.53
N VAL A 485 -14.38 15.43 -24.87
CA VAL A 485 -14.24 15.89 -26.25
C VAL A 485 -12.87 15.51 -26.80
N TRP A 486 -11.82 15.76 -26.03
CA TRP A 486 -10.47 15.41 -26.46
C TRP A 486 -10.27 13.90 -26.56
N SER A 487 -10.72 13.13 -25.57
CA SER A 487 -10.67 11.65 -25.60
C SER A 487 -11.48 11.05 -26.76
N ALA A 488 -12.51 11.74 -27.25
CA ALA A 488 -13.25 11.31 -28.44
C ALA A 488 -12.54 11.70 -29.76
N ARG A 489 -11.88 12.87 -29.83
CA ARG A 489 -11.29 13.39 -31.08
C ARG A 489 -9.86 12.91 -31.34
N ILE A 490 -9.08 12.71 -30.30
CA ILE A 490 -7.66 12.32 -30.31
C ILE A 490 -7.42 11.19 -29.31
N ARG A 491 -8.22 10.13 -29.46
CA ARG A 491 -8.29 9.01 -28.52
C ARG A 491 -6.93 8.36 -28.29
N HIS A 492 -6.18 8.11 -29.36
CA HIS A 492 -4.89 7.42 -29.26
C HIS A 492 -3.89 8.25 -28.48
N LEU A 493 -3.89 9.56 -28.67
CA LEU A 493 -3.04 10.46 -27.88
C LEU A 493 -3.46 10.49 -26.41
N MET A 494 -4.75 10.57 -26.08
CA MET A 494 -5.21 10.58 -24.68
C MET A 494 -4.96 9.24 -23.97
N ASP A 495 -5.24 8.11 -24.63
CA ASP A 495 -4.98 6.77 -24.10
C ASP A 495 -3.46 6.56 -23.88
N PHE A 496 -2.63 7.00 -24.83
CA PHE A 496 -1.17 7.00 -24.68
C PHE A 496 -0.73 7.86 -23.49
N CYS A 497 -1.15 9.12 -23.44
CA CYS A 497 -0.73 10.07 -22.42
C CYS A 497 -1.21 9.68 -21.02
N THR A 498 -2.30 8.93 -20.87
CA THR A 498 -2.74 8.47 -19.54
C THR A 498 -1.98 7.23 -19.05
N CYS A 499 -1.37 6.45 -19.96
CA CYS A 499 -0.76 5.16 -19.62
C CYS A 499 0.78 5.13 -19.68
N VAL A 500 1.42 6.01 -20.46
CA VAL A 500 2.88 5.98 -20.69
C VAL A 500 3.69 6.55 -19.50
N VAL A 501 4.90 6.06 -19.24
CA VAL A 501 5.80 6.72 -18.27
C VAL A 501 6.51 7.91 -18.94
N VAL A 502 6.90 8.93 -18.16
CA VAL A 502 7.47 10.18 -18.70
C VAL A 502 8.72 9.93 -19.55
N GLU A 503 9.53 8.96 -19.14
CA GLU A 503 10.77 8.56 -19.81
C GLU A 503 10.54 7.94 -21.19
N ASP A 504 9.34 7.46 -21.48
CA ASP A 504 8.96 6.82 -22.74
C ASP A 504 8.28 7.78 -23.72
N VAL A 505 8.03 9.02 -23.32
CA VAL A 505 7.41 10.02 -24.17
C VAL A 505 8.43 10.48 -25.20
N PRO A 506 8.20 10.26 -26.51
CA PRO A 506 9.08 10.79 -27.55
C PRO A 506 9.20 12.32 -27.45
N GLU A 507 10.39 12.85 -27.73
CA GLU A 507 10.65 14.29 -27.65
C GLU A 507 9.68 15.10 -28.51
N ASP A 508 9.29 14.57 -29.67
CA ASP A 508 8.32 15.18 -30.61
C ASP A 508 6.86 15.17 -30.12
N LEU A 509 6.56 14.46 -29.03
CA LEU A 509 5.23 14.37 -28.41
C LEU A 509 5.19 14.98 -26.99
N LEU A 510 6.32 15.50 -26.50
CA LEU A 510 6.44 15.98 -25.12
C LEU A 510 5.48 17.15 -24.83
N SER A 511 5.28 18.05 -25.79
CA SER A 511 4.32 19.15 -25.67
C SER A 511 2.88 18.68 -25.54
N GLU A 512 2.47 17.70 -26.34
CA GLU A 512 1.13 17.10 -26.31
C GLU A 512 0.89 16.32 -25.03
N PHE A 513 1.91 15.60 -24.56
CA PHE A 513 1.87 14.89 -23.29
C PHE A 513 1.66 15.85 -22.12
N MET A 514 2.47 16.91 -22.03
CA MET A 514 2.32 17.93 -20.98
C MET A 514 0.94 18.59 -21.02
N TRP A 515 0.41 18.85 -22.21
CA TRP A 515 -0.96 19.37 -22.36
C TRP A 515 -2.01 18.38 -21.84
N ALA A 516 -1.91 17.10 -22.20
CA ALA A 516 -2.85 16.08 -21.73
C ALA A 516 -2.82 15.94 -20.20
N GLU A 517 -1.63 15.96 -19.59
CA GLU A 517 -1.49 15.96 -18.13
C GLU A 517 -2.15 17.17 -17.48
N ARG A 518 -2.04 18.38 -18.07
CA ARG A 518 -2.76 19.57 -17.56
C ARG A 518 -4.28 19.39 -17.61
N LYS A 519 -4.82 18.79 -18.68
CA LYS A 519 -6.26 18.50 -18.78
C LYS A 519 -6.70 17.45 -17.77
N ALA A 520 -5.89 16.43 -17.52
CA ALA A 520 -6.17 15.44 -16.47
C ALA A 520 -6.12 16.06 -15.07
N ILE A 521 -5.14 16.93 -14.78
CA ILE A 521 -5.08 17.67 -13.51
C ILE A 521 -6.34 18.52 -13.32
N ARG A 522 -6.79 19.23 -14.37
CA ARG A 522 -8.03 20.01 -14.36
C ARG A 522 -9.24 19.12 -14.06
N LEU A 523 -9.38 18.00 -14.77
CA LEU A 523 -10.43 17.01 -14.55
C LEU A 523 -10.53 16.60 -13.08
N TYR A 524 -9.43 16.14 -12.47
CA TYR A 524 -9.47 15.65 -11.09
C TYR A 524 -9.51 16.77 -10.03
N SER A 525 -9.11 18.00 -10.37
CA SER A 525 -9.08 19.11 -9.40
C SER A 525 -10.36 19.94 -9.39
N GLU A 526 -11.11 19.97 -10.50
CA GLU A 526 -12.32 20.77 -10.66
C GLU A 526 -13.61 19.95 -10.59
N THR A 527 -13.53 18.62 -10.45
CA THR A 527 -14.71 17.76 -10.37
C THR A 527 -14.65 16.78 -9.21
N SER A 528 -15.81 16.38 -8.70
CA SER A 528 -15.93 15.35 -7.67
C SER A 528 -15.88 13.93 -8.26
N GLY A 529 -15.60 12.93 -7.42
CA GLY A 529 -15.68 11.52 -7.82
C GLY A 529 -17.09 11.10 -8.28
N GLU A 530 -18.13 11.69 -7.66
CA GLU A 530 -19.52 11.45 -8.04
C GLU A 530 -19.84 11.99 -9.44
N GLU A 531 -19.38 13.19 -9.77
CA GLU A 531 -19.56 13.77 -11.10
C GLU A 531 -18.89 12.88 -12.17
N ARG A 532 -17.63 12.48 -11.97
CA ARG A 532 -16.93 11.59 -12.92
C ARG A 532 -17.60 10.23 -13.05
N THR A 533 -18.10 9.66 -11.95
CA THR A 533 -18.85 8.39 -11.97
C THR A 533 -20.16 8.52 -12.75
N THR A 534 -20.92 9.60 -12.52
CA THR A 534 -22.18 9.90 -13.22
C THR A 534 -21.98 9.95 -14.74
N TYR A 535 -20.84 10.49 -15.16
CA TYR A 535 -20.45 10.64 -16.55
C TYR A 535 -19.62 9.45 -17.10
N GLY A 536 -19.40 8.39 -16.31
CA GLY A 536 -18.74 7.16 -16.76
C GLY A 536 -17.24 7.30 -17.04
N LEU A 537 -16.59 8.31 -16.45
CA LEU A 537 -15.12 8.50 -16.52
C LEU A 537 -14.36 7.78 -15.41
N ALA A 538 -15.07 7.35 -14.36
CA ALA A 538 -14.51 6.62 -13.24
C ALA A 538 -15.32 5.33 -13.00
N PRO A 539 -14.73 4.30 -12.37
CA PRO A 539 -15.49 3.13 -11.91
C PRO A 539 -16.63 3.57 -10.98
N ALA A 540 -17.59 2.67 -10.72
CA ALA A 540 -18.81 2.96 -9.96
C ALA A 540 -18.57 3.51 -8.53
N ILE A 541 -17.33 3.47 -8.03
CA ILE A 541 -16.91 4.02 -6.74
C ILE A 541 -15.59 4.76 -6.97
N ASP A 542 -15.66 6.07 -7.16
CA ASP A 542 -14.51 6.99 -7.13
C ASP A 542 -14.46 7.66 -5.76
N SER A 543 -13.57 7.19 -4.88
CA SER A 543 -13.41 7.76 -3.54
C SER A 543 -12.57 9.05 -3.58
N ASP A 544 -12.63 9.84 -2.51
CA ASP A 544 -11.77 11.02 -2.36
C ASP A 544 -10.28 10.65 -2.42
N TYR A 545 -9.92 9.46 -1.90
CA TYR A 545 -8.57 8.92 -2.04
C TYR A 545 -8.19 8.69 -3.51
N THR A 546 -9.06 8.06 -4.30
CA THR A 546 -8.80 7.81 -5.72
C THR A 546 -8.67 9.12 -6.49
N THR A 547 -9.58 10.08 -6.24
CA THR A 547 -9.50 11.44 -6.78
C THR A 547 -8.16 12.10 -6.47
N HIS A 548 -7.78 12.10 -5.19
CA HIS A 548 -6.54 12.68 -4.72
C HIS A 548 -5.31 12.03 -5.38
N TYR A 549 -5.29 10.69 -5.41
CA TYR A 549 -4.19 9.91 -5.99
C TYR A 549 -3.96 10.23 -7.46
N TRP A 550 -5.01 10.23 -8.29
CA TRP A 550 -4.87 10.52 -9.73
C TRP A 550 -4.42 11.97 -9.96
N ALA A 551 -5.01 12.92 -9.24
CA ALA A 551 -4.63 14.33 -9.33
C ALA A 551 -3.14 14.53 -8.96
N LEU A 552 -2.65 13.78 -7.97
CA LEU A 552 -1.25 13.80 -7.52
C LEU A 552 -0.32 13.18 -8.56
N MET A 553 -0.72 12.04 -9.13
CA MET A 553 0.01 11.30 -10.14
C MET A 553 0.24 12.13 -11.41
N HIS A 554 -0.80 12.81 -11.91
CA HIS A 554 -0.67 13.68 -13.09
C HIS A 554 0.20 14.91 -12.83
N ARG A 555 0.09 15.54 -11.65
CA ARG A 555 0.99 16.65 -11.25
C ARG A 555 2.45 16.20 -11.21
N LYS A 556 2.71 15.02 -10.65
CA LYS A 556 4.05 14.41 -10.59
C LYS A 556 4.63 14.23 -12.00
N ARG A 557 3.88 13.64 -12.93
CA ARG A 557 4.33 13.40 -14.31
C ARG A 557 4.58 14.69 -15.08
N LEU A 558 3.65 15.65 -15.02
CA LEU A 558 3.84 16.97 -15.62
C LEU A 558 5.09 17.67 -15.08
N SER A 559 5.32 17.60 -13.77
CA SER A 559 6.48 18.23 -13.13
C SER A 559 7.79 17.59 -13.58
N MET A 560 7.82 16.27 -13.79
CA MET A 560 8.99 15.58 -14.35
C MET A 560 9.31 16.05 -15.77
N CYS A 561 8.29 16.26 -16.62
CA CYS A 561 8.48 16.83 -17.95
C CYS A 561 9.04 18.26 -17.88
N LEU A 562 8.46 19.11 -17.04
CA LEU A 562 8.89 20.50 -16.85
C LEU A 562 10.33 20.62 -16.35
N MET A 563 10.78 19.68 -15.51
CA MET A 563 12.15 19.62 -15.01
C MET A 563 13.11 18.84 -15.94
N SER A 564 12.64 18.30 -17.06
CA SER A 564 13.50 17.60 -18.01
C SER A 564 14.46 18.58 -18.71
N PRO A 565 15.67 18.14 -19.12
CA PRO A 565 16.61 19.02 -19.82
C PRO A 565 16.09 19.58 -21.15
N THR A 566 15.15 18.88 -21.80
CA THR A 566 14.53 19.33 -23.05
C THR A 566 13.62 20.55 -22.83
N VAL A 567 12.85 20.55 -21.74
CA VAL A 567 11.89 21.64 -21.44
C VAL A 567 12.51 22.73 -20.58
N ASP A 568 13.31 22.33 -19.58
CA ASP A 568 14.01 23.19 -18.62
C ASP A 568 13.15 24.36 -18.08
N ALA A 569 11.90 24.05 -17.71
CA ALA A 569 10.95 24.97 -17.08
C ALA A 569 10.63 24.60 -15.61
N PRO A 570 11.64 24.38 -14.74
CA PRO A 570 11.41 23.96 -13.36
C PRO A 570 10.60 25.00 -12.55
N GLY A 571 10.65 26.28 -12.94
CA GLY A 571 9.88 27.35 -12.30
C GLY A 571 8.37 27.13 -12.38
N GLU A 572 7.87 26.52 -13.46
CA GLU A 572 6.47 26.13 -13.59
C GLU A 572 6.12 24.90 -12.74
N ALA A 573 7.09 24.02 -12.49
CA ALA A 573 6.89 22.83 -11.67
C ALA A 573 6.73 23.16 -10.17
N VAL A 574 7.38 24.23 -9.68
CA VAL A 574 7.31 24.64 -8.26
C VAL A 574 5.88 24.87 -7.77
N PRO A 575 5.04 25.73 -8.38
CA PRO A 575 3.67 25.93 -7.91
C PRO A 575 2.80 24.68 -8.06
N LEU A 576 3.00 23.87 -9.10
CA LEU A 576 2.28 22.60 -9.28
C LEU A 576 2.57 21.59 -8.17
N LEU A 577 3.85 21.43 -7.82
CA LEU A 577 4.29 20.52 -6.75
C LEU A 577 3.92 21.06 -5.37
N LYS A 578 3.89 22.39 -5.19
CA LYS A 578 3.40 22.99 -3.95
C LYS A 578 1.91 22.73 -3.74
N ASP A 579 1.09 22.95 -4.76
CA ASP A 579 -0.35 22.61 -4.72
C ASP A 579 -0.57 21.11 -4.48
N ALA A 580 0.27 20.23 -5.07
CA ALA A 580 0.25 18.80 -4.77
C ALA A 580 0.52 18.50 -3.29
N GLN A 581 1.53 19.12 -2.68
CA GLN A 581 1.84 18.96 -1.26
C GLN A 581 0.70 19.48 -0.37
N ASP A 582 0.16 20.66 -0.68
CA ASP A 582 -0.89 21.29 0.13
C ASP A 582 -2.17 20.43 0.11
N ARG A 583 -2.53 19.86 -1.04
CA ARG A 583 -3.64 18.92 -1.16
C ARG A 583 -3.38 17.59 -0.47
N HIS A 584 -2.15 17.09 -0.51
CA HIS A 584 -1.76 15.87 0.20
C HIS A 584 -1.83 16.06 1.72
N ILE A 585 -1.35 17.19 2.22
CA ILE A 585 -1.49 17.59 3.63
C ILE A 585 -2.97 17.73 4.00
N ALA A 586 -3.76 18.42 3.18
CA ALA A 586 -5.19 18.57 3.41
C ALA A 586 -5.91 17.22 3.46
N TYR A 587 -5.58 16.30 2.54
CA TYR A 587 -6.10 14.94 2.53
C TYR A 587 -5.71 14.17 3.80
N LEU A 588 -4.45 14.25 4.24
CA LEU A 588 -4.01 13.58 5.46
C LEU A 588 -4.65 14.15 6.73
N ASN A 589 -4.86 15.46 6.76
CA ASN A 589 -5.58 16.10 7.85
C ASN A 589 -7.06 15.69 7.87
N ALA A 590 -7.72 15.66 6.70
CA ALA A 590 -9.11 15.26 6.56
C ALA A 590 -9.35 13.79 6.94
N THR A 591 -8.37 12.93 6.68
CA THR A 591 -8.41 11.50 7.03
C THR A 591 -7.79 11.18 8.39
N HIS A 592 -7.34 12.20 9.12
CA HIS A 592 -6.67 12.07 10.42
C HIS A 592 -5.51 11.07 10.44
N SER A 593 -4.74 11.04 9.35
CA SER A 593 -3.58 10.18 9.25
C SER A 593 -2.54 10.53 10.31
N PRO A 594 -1.91 9.55 10.98
CA PRO A 594 -0.81 9.81 11.93
C PRO A 594 0.41 10.44 11.24
N LEU A 595 0.48 10.38 9.91
CA LEU A 595 1.54 10.98 9.10
C LEU A 595 1.22 12.42 8.67
N ALA A 596 0.10 13.01 9.09
CA ALA A 596 -0.28 14.38 8.73
C ALA A 596 0.78 15.43 9.12
N SER A 597 1.53 15.20 10.20
CA SER A 597 2.66 16.05 10.64
C SER A 597 3.98 15.77 9.90
N THR A 598 4.09 14.62 9.22
CA THR A 598 5.27 14.18 8.48
C THR A 598 4.89 13.60 7.11
N PRO A 599 4.14 14.36 6.29
CA PRO A 599 3.48 13.84 5.10
C PRO A 599 4.47 13.32 4.03
N TRP A 600 5.71 13.80 4.06
CA TRP A 600 6.80 13.32 3.20
C TRP A 600 7.22 11.87 3.47
N LEU A 601 6.86 11.29 4.61
CA LEU A 601 7.11 9.87 4.90
C LEU A 601 6.10 8.95 4.22
N GLU A 602 4.89 9.44 3.92
CA GLU A 602 3.87 8.68 3.22
C GLU A 602 4.10 8.70 1.71
N THR A 603 4.23 9.88 1.10
CA THR A 603 4.44 10.02 -0.35
C THR A 603 5.77 10.72 -0.65
N PRO A 604 6.93 10.06 -0.45
CA PRO A 604 8.25 10.70 -0.49
C PRO A 604 8.59 11.38 -1.84
N LEU A 605 8.15 10.81 -2.96
CA LEU A 605 8.56 11.27 -4.29
C LEU A 605 8.11 12.70 -4.61
N ILE A 606 6.92 13.13 -4.21
CA ILE A 606 6.45 14.50 -4.50
C ILE A 606 7.25 15.56 -3.73
N TYR A 607 7.70 15.24 -2.51
CA TYR A 607 8.50 16.14 -1.68
C TYR A 607 9.94 16.24 -2.19
N ILE A 608 10.51 15.12 -2.63
CA ILE A 608 11.81 15.10 -3.31
C ILE A 608 11.75 15.95 -4.57
N GLN A 609 10.75 15.75 -5.42
CA GLN A 609 10.58 16.52 -6.65
C GLN A 609 10.35 18.00 -6.39
N TYR A 610 9.57 18.36 -5.36
CA TYR A 610 9.38 19.76 -4.98
C TYR A 610 10.71 20.42 -4.58
N ALA A 611 11.50 19.74 -3.75
CA ALA A 611 12.81 20.25 -3.34
C ALA A 611 13.75 20.40 -4.55
N GLU A 612 13.78 19.41 -5.47
CA GLU A 612 14.54 19.48 -6.71
C GLU A 612 14.07 20.63 -7.61
N ALA A 613 12.76 20.82 -7.79
CA ALA A 613 12.18 21.89 -8.61
C ALA A 613 12.59 23.28 -8.09
N ARG A 614 12.61 23.48 -6.77
CA ARG A 614 13.05 24.75 -6.16
C ARG A 614 14.53 25.03 -6.45
N VAL A 615 15.38 24.03 -6.27
CA VAL A 615 16.82 24.13 -6.56
C VAL A 615 17.03 24.42 -8.04
N LEU A 616 16.35 23.69 -8.93
CA LEU A 616 16.39 23.94 -10.38
C LEU A 616 15.72 25.27 -10.79
N SER A 617 14.91 25.88 -9.94
CA SER A 617 14.37 27.22 -10.20
C SER A 617 15.24 28.33 -9.63
N ASN A 618 16.42 27.98 -9.08
CA ASN A 618 17.30 28.90 -8.36
C ASN A 618 16.61 29.61 -7.17
N LEU A 619 15.57 28.99 -6.61
CA LEU A 619 14.97 29.40 -5.34
C LEU A 619 15.84 28.77 -4.24
N LEU A 620 16.84 29.50 -3.76
CA LEU A 620 17.83 29.00 -2.78
C LEU A 620 17.66 29.69 -1.42
N ASP A 621 16.43 29.64 -0.90
CA ASP A 621 15.99 30.27 0.33
C ASP A 621 15.85 29.27 1.51
N LEU A 622 15.45 29.75 2.70
CA LEU A 622 15.19 28.91 3.87
C LEU A 622 14.11 27.84 3.61
N GLY A 623 13.06 28.18 2.84
CA GLY A 623 12.03 27.20 2.48
C GLY A 623 12.58 26.04 1.64
N THR A 624 13.63 26.30 0.86
CA THR A 624 14.33 25.25 0.08
C THR A 624 15.21 24.38 0.96
N LYS A 625 15.87 24.96 1.97
CA LYS A 625 16.57 24.18 3.01
C LYS A 625 15.59 23.21 3.67
N ASP A 626 14.44 23.69 4.13
CA ASP A 626 13.45 22.86 4.83
C ASP A 626 12.89 21.76 3.93
N ALA A 627 12.53 22.09 2.68
CA ALA A 627 12.08 21.11 1.70
C ALA A 627 13.13 20.00 1.43
N LEU A 628 14.41 20.36 1.33
CA LEU A 628 15.50 19.40 1.16
C LEU A 628 15.74 18.53 2.40
N MET A 629 15.54 19.09 3.60
CA MET A 629 15.64 18.33 4.84
C MET A 629 14.52 17.29 4.95
N HIS A 630 13.27 17.66 4.64
CA HIS A 630 12.15 16.72 4.55
C HIS A 630 12.40 15.66 3.46
N ALA A 631 12.90 16.05 2.29
CA ALA A 631 13.26 15.12 1.23
C ALA A 631 14.35 14.12 1.68
N LEU A 632 15.36 14.58 2.44
CA LEU A 632 16.42 13.73 2.97
C LEU A 632 15.89 12.73 4.01
N GLU A 633 15.02 13.19 4.90
CA GLU A 633 14.33 12.32 5.86
C GLU A 633 13.45 11.30 5.11
N ALA A 634 12.68 11.73 4.11
CA ALA A 634 11.85 10.87 3.28
C ALA A 634 12.66 9.74 2.62
N VAL A 635 13.76 10.04 1.92
CA VAL A 635 14.57 9.00 1.26
C VAL A 635 15.33 8.08 2.22
N THR A 636 15.56 8.50 3.46
CA THR A 636 16.29 7.70 4.45
C THR A 636 15.37 6.94 5.42
N GLY A 637 14.18 7.47 5.66
CA GLY A 637 13.14 6.93 6.56
C GLY A 637 12.05 6.12 5.85
N SER A 638 11.79 6.37 4.56
CA SER A 638 10.70 5.70 3.85
C SER A 638 10.90 4.19 3.77
N LYS A 639 9.76 3.49 3.87
CA LYS A 639 9.63 2.05 3.63
C LYS A 639 9.28 1.76 2.16
N GLU A 640 8.83 2.76 1.42
CA GLU A 640 8.49 2.60 0.01
C GLU A 640 9.72 2.32 -0.84
N HIS A 641 9.51 1.53 -1.89
CA HIS A 641 10.54 1.23 -2.86
C HIS A 641 10.73 2.43 -3.80
N ILE A 642 11.48 3.44 -3.34
CA ILE A 642 11.91 4.56 -4.19
C ILE A 642 12.92 4.02 -5.20
N THR A 643 12.57 4.01 -6.47
CA THR A 643 13.51 3.75 -7.56
C THR A 643 14.65 4.77 -7.48
N ASP A 644 15.89 4.31 -7.64
CA ASP A 644 17.07 5.17 -7.58
C ASP A 644 17.21 6.02 -6.30
N VAL A 645 16.78 5.49 -5.15
CA VAL A 645 16.90 6.16 -3.83
C VAL A 645 18.28 6.76 -3.58
N VAL A 646 19.34 6.10 -4.07
CA VAL A 646 20.71 6.61 -3.94
C VAL A 646 20.93 7.88 -4.75
N THR A 647 20.41 7.94 -5.97
CA THR A 647 20.51 9.14 -6.82
C THR A 647 19.82 10.30 -6.13
N HIS A 648 18.61 10.11 -5.61
CA HIS A 648 17.90 11.16 -4.86
C HIS A 648 18.64 11.60 -3.58
N ILE A 649 19.21 10.67 -2.79
CA ILE A 649 20.05 11.04 -1.62
C ILE A 649 21.21 11.94 -2.04
N VAL A 650 21.85 11.62 -3.16
CA VAL A 650 22.98 12.40 -3.68
C VAL A 650 22.53 13.79 -4.12
N LEU A 651 21.46 13.87 -4.93
CA LEU A 651 20.89 15.12 -5.40
C LEU A 651 20.46 16.03 -4.25
N VAL A 652 19.77 15.49 -3.24
CA VAL A 652 19.34 16.23 -2.05
C VAL A 652 20.54 16.76 -1.26
N ARG A 653 21.56 15.93 -0.99
CA ARG A 653 22.75 16.37 -0.23
C ARG A 653 23.59 17.39 -0.99
N MET A 654 23.71 17.24 -2.30
CA MET A 654 24.37 18.24 -3.15
C MET A 654 23.65 19.58 -3.09
N SER A 655 22.33 19.54 -3.23
CA SER A 655 21.48 20.72 -3.17
C SER A 655 21.53 21.41 -1.81
N LEU A 656 21.56 20.64 -0.70
CA LEU A 656 21.77 21.19 0.64
C LEU A 656 23.10 21.92 0.75
N ALA A 657 24.19 21.36 0.21
CA ALA A 657 25.49 22.03 0.19
C ALA A 657 25.45 23.36 -0.56
N LEU A 658 24.75 23.42 -1.70
CA LEU A 658 24.56 24.67 -2.45
C LEU A 658 23.73 25.68 -1.64
N VAL A 659 22.57 25.27 -1.10
CA VAL A 659 21.68 26.15 -0.33
C VAL A 659 22.39 26.72 0.90
N PHE A 660 23.13 25.90 1.65
CA PHE A 660 23.91 26.39 2.79
C PHE A 660 24.97 27.42 2.40
N GLN A 661 25.63 27.24 1.24
CA GLN A 661 26.60 28.20 0.74
C GLN A 661 25.93 29.53 0.34
N VAL A 662 24.78 29.47 -0.35
CA VAL A 662 24.10 30.69 -0.81
C VAL A 662 23.51 31.49 0.35
N LEU A 663 22.98 30.79 1.36
CA LEU A 663 22.44 31.42 2.56
C LEU A 663 23.53 31.89 3.55
N ASP A 664 24.77 31.45 3.37
CA ASP A 664 25.89 31.67 4.29
C ASP A 664 25.55 31.24 5.74
N ILE A 665 24.95 30.05 5.88
CA ILE A 665 24.58 29.45 7.17
C ILE A 665 25.15 28.05 7.31
N GLU A 666 25.37 27.63 8.56
CA GLU A 666 25.81 26.26 8.91
C GLU A 666 27.01 25.76 8.07
N PRO A 667 28.15 26.46 8.07
CA PRO A 667 29.31 26.13 7.22
C PRO A 667 29.85 24.71 7.45
N ASP A 668 29.72 24.17 8.67
CA ASP A 668 30.10 22.79 8.96
C ASP A 668 29.18 21.77 8.28
N ALA A 669 27.87 22.03 8.23
CA ALA A 669 26.91 21.19 7.52
C ALA A 669 27.15 21.27 6.01
N GLN A 670 27.38 22.48 5.48
CA GLN A 670 27.75 22.71 4.08
C GLN A 670 28.97 21.88 3.67
N LYS A 671 30.05 21.94 4.47
CA LYS A 671 31.27 21.16 4.25
C LYS A 671 31.02 19.65 4.35
N MET A 672 30.24 19.22 5.34
CA MET A 672 29.87 17.80 5.52
C MET A 672 29.13 17.26 4.28
N HIS A 673 28.10 17.96 3.81
CA HIS A 673 27.34 17.55 2.63
C HIS A 673 28.20 17.57 1.36
N THR A 674 29.06 18.57 1.21
CA THR A 674 30.01 18.68 0.09
C THR A 674 30.97 17.50 0.02
N GLU A 675 31.66 17.20 1.12
CA GLU A 675 32.63 16.09 1.17
C GLU A 675 31.95 14.73 1.05
N TRP A 676 30.76 14.58 1.62
CA TRP A 676 29.96 13.36 1.46
C TRP A 676 29.61 13.13 -0.01
N ALA A 677 29.06 14.14 -0.69
CA ALA A 677 28.63 14.03 -2.09
C ALA A 677 29.82 13.78 -3.02
N LYS A 678 30.92 14.53 -2.86
CA LYS A 678 32.19 14.34 -3.59
C LYS A 678 32.73 12.92 -3.41
N HIS A 679 32.81 12.44 -2.17
CA HIS A 679 33.31 11.10 -1.87
C HIS A 679 32.44 10.01 -2.52
N HIS A 680 31.13 10.22 -2.51
CA HIS A 680 30.17 9.30 -3.08
C HIS A 680 30.20 9.29 -4.62
N LEU A 681 30.28 10.47 -5.24
CA LEU A 681 30.34 10.65 -6.69
C LEU A 681 31.65 10.16 -7.30
N ARG A 682 32.78 10.37 -6.63
CA ARG A 682 34.06 9.76 -7.03
C ARG A 682 34.01 8.24 -7.01
N LYS A 683 33.11 7.66 -6.21
CA LYS A 683 32.81 6.23 -6.18
C LYS A 683 31.67 5.80 -7.10
N ARG A 684 31.11 6.70 -7.91
CA ARG A 684 29.98 6.45 -8.82
C ARG A 684 30.02 7.35 -10.05
N PRO A 685 31.04 7.20 -10.90
CA PRO A 685 31.14 8.00 -12.11
C PRO A 685 29.96 7.79 -13.07
N GLN A 686 29.19 6.71 -12.96
CA GLN A 686 27.99 6.50 -13.77
C GLN A 686 26.87 7.51 -13.51
N LEU A 687 26.84 8.14 -12.32
CA LEU A 687 25.86 9.19 -12.03
C LEU A 687 26.25 10.55 -12.64
N LYS A 688 27.41 10.63 -13.29
CA LYS A 688 27.99 11.87 -13.82
C LYS A 688 27.05 12.59 -14.79
N GLU A 689 26.45 11.88 -15.73
CA GLU A 689 25.53 12.50 -16.70
C GLU A 689 24.28 13.05 -16.00
N THR A 690 23.65 12.23 -15.15
CA THR A 690 22.47 12.62 -14.37
C THR A 690 22.75 13.83 -13.47
N ILE A 691 23.96 13.92 -12.90
CA ILE A 691 24.30 14.93 -11.90
C ILE A 691 24.95 16.18 -12.52
N ALA A 692 25.60 16.05 -13.67
CA ALA A 692 26.22 17.18 -14.37
C ALA A 692 25.21 18.30 -14.62
N ARG A 693 23.94 17.97 -14.93
CA ARG A 693 22.87 18.95 -15.12
C ARG A 693 22.58 19.80 -13.87
N TYR A 694 22.87 19.30 -12.66
CA TYR A 694 22.70 20.05 -11.42
C TYR A 694 23.96 20.82 -11.02
N LEU A 695 25.13 20.32 -11.43
CA LEU A 695 26.43 20.91 -11.07
C LEU A 695 26.88 22.04 -12.01
N LYS A 696 26.49 21.99 -13.29
CA LYS A 696 26.97 22.87 -14.36
C LYS A 696 25.86 23.75 -14.95
N ARG A 697 24.96 24.33 -14.14
CA ARG A 697 23.90 25.22 -14.67
C ARG A 697 24.44 26.63 -14.95
N PRO A 698 24.26 27.17 -16.16
CA PRO A 698 24.80 28.49 -16.55
C PRO A 698 24.34 29.68 -15.69
N CYS A 699 23.20 29.55 -15.01
CA CYS A 699 22.56 30.63 -14.27
C CYS A 699 22.62 30.46 -12.74
N GLN A 700 23.46 29.56 -12.23
CA GLN A 700 23.61 29.30 -10.80
C GLN A 700 25.02 29.61 -10.32
N LEU A 701 25.14 29.90 -9.02
CA LEU A 701 26.44 29.98 -8.37
C LEU A 701 27.19 28.66 -8.56
N VAL A 702 28.52 28.75 -8.68
CA VAL A 702 29.38 27.58 -8.88
C VAL A 702 29.15 26.60 -7.73
N HIS A 703 28.64 25.42 -8.06
CA HIS A 703 28.20 24.45 -7.05
C HIS A 703 29.39 23.97 -6.19
N PRO A 704 29.29 23.90 -4.86
CA PRO A 704 30.43 23.55 -4.00
C PRO A 704 30.95 22.14 -4.28
N VAL A 705 30.05 21.19 -4.54
CA VAL A 705 30.40 19.83 -4.98
C VAL A 705 31.11 19.80 -6.34
N TYR A 706 30.77 20.70 -7.28
CA TYR A 706 31.48 20.81 -8.56
C TYR A 706 32.95 21.22 -8.33
N ILE A 707 33.19 22.27 -7.53
CA ILE A 707 34.54 22.71 -7.14
C ILE A 707 35.30 21.57 -6.46
N ALA A 708 34.64 20.86 -5.53
CA ALA A 708 35.28 19.79 -4.76
C ALA A 708 35.61 18.54 -5.61
N LEU A 709 34.85 18.29 -6.69
CA LEU A 709 35.12 17.20 -7.62
C LEU A 709 36.29 17.50 -8.56
N GLY A 710 36.41 18.75 -9.02
CA GLY A 710 37.38 19.21 -10.02
C GLY A 710 36.89 19.01 -11.46
N GLU A 711 37.32 19.87 -12.39
CA GLU A 711 36.92 19.78 -13.82
C GLU A 711 37.40 18.46 -14.45
N GLU A 712 38.54 17.93 -13.97
CA GLU A 712 39.11 16.66 -14.39
C GLU A 712 38.22 15.45 -14.08
N TRP A 713 37.26 15.57 -13.14
CA TRP A 713 36.25 14.53 -12.92
C TRP A 713 35.20 14.51 -14.05
N PHE A 714 34.96 15.68 -14.66
CA PHE A 714 34.07 15.83 -15.82
C PHE A 714 34.76 15.48 -17.14
N GLU A 715 36.08 15.43 -17.17
CA GLU A 715 36.85 14.87 -18.29
C GLU A 715 36.74 13.33 -18.33
N ASP A 716 36.84 12.74 -19.52
CA ASP A 716 36.40 11.38 -19.83
C ASP A 716 37.34 10.27 -19.32
N ARG A 717 37.38 10.07 -17.99
CA ARG A 717 38.04 8.92 -17.33
C ARG A 717 37.07 7.75 -17.07
N ALA A 718 35.90 7.72 -17.72
CA ALA A 718 34.72 6.99 -17.25
C ALA A 718 34.81 5.44 -17.26
N LEU A 719 35.74 4.83 -18.00
CA LEU A 719 35.66 3.38 -18.26
C LEU A 719 36.41 2.47 -17.27
N ILE A 720 37.36 2.98 -16.47
CA ILE A 720 38.30 2.10 -15.73
C ILE A 720 37.86 1.81 -14.28
N LEU A 721 37.24 2.76 -13.55
CA LEU A 721 36.86 2.59 -12.14
C LEU A 721 35.55 1.79 -11.91
N PHE A 722 34.75 1.63 -12.96
CA PHE A 722 33.45 0.95 -12.96
C PHE A 722 33.43 -0.42 -12.25
N ARG A 723 34.52 -1.21 -12.33
CA ARG A 723 34.54 -2.63 -11.90
C ARG A 723 34.27 -2.87 -10.41
N ARG A 724 34.60 -1.92 -9.53
CA ARG A 724 34.41 -2.09 -8.08
C ARG A 724 33.05 -1.58 -7.63
N GLU A 725 32.50 -0.64 -8.37
CA GLU A 725 31.34 0.16 -7.97
C GLU A 725 30.06 -0.42 -8.54
N GLU A 726 30.08 -0.89 -9.78
CA GLU A 726 29.02 -1.72 -10.32
C GLU A 726 28.82 -3.00 -9.50
N ARG A 727 29.94 -3.62 -9.08
CA ARG A 727 29.90 -4.74 -8.14
C ARG A 727 29.20 -4.40 -6.83
N ARG A 728 29.31 -3.16 -6.34
CA ARG A 728 28.65 -2.66 -5.12
C ARG A 728 27.22 -2.19 -5.39
N ALA A 729 26.92 -1.75 -6.61
CA ALA A 729 25.60 -1.23 -7.00
C ALA A 729 24.55 -2.33 -6.91
N GLY A 730 24.90 -3.56 -7.26
CA GLY A 730 24.01 -4.69 -7.02
C GLY A 730 24.22 -5.45 -5.71
N GLU A 731 24.99 -4.91 -4.74
CA GLU A 731 24.96 -5.37 -3.35
C GLU A 731 23.84 -4.63 -2.59
N LEU A 732 22.60 -4.79 -3.04
CA LEU A 732 21.43 -4.26 -2.37
C LEU A 732 20.95 -5.26 -1.32
N CYS A 733 20.52 -4.75 -0.16
CA CYS A 733 19.82 -5.59 0.80
C CYS A 733 18.54 -6.13 0.16
N VAL A 734 18.38 -7.45 0.05
CA VAL A 734 17.18 -8.04 -0.58
C VAL A 734 15.88 -7.69 0.16
N HIS A 735 15.98 -7.42 1.47
CA HIS A 735 14.81 -7.17 2.31
C HIS A 735 14.31 -5.72 2.22
N CYS A 736 15.21 -4.75 2.22
CA CYS A 736 14.85 -3.32 2.28
C CYS A 736 15.32 -2.51 1.08
N GLY A 737 15.92 -3.14 0.06
CA GLY A 737 16.48 -2.48 -1.12
C GLY A 737 17.72 -1.61 -0.87
N ARG A 738 18.07 -1.32 0.40
CA ARG A 738 19.18 -0.42 0.75
C ARG A 738 20.52 -1.08 0.43
N GLY A 739 21.26 -0.49 -0.49
CA GLY A 739 22.68 -0.76 -0.71
C GLY A 739 23.56 0.33 -0.13
N LYS A 740 24.86 0.27 -0.39
CA LYS A 740 25.73 1.44 -0.20
C LYS A 740 25.16 2.58 -1.06
N PRO A 741 25.16 3.86 -0.62
CA PRO A 741 25.73 4.40 0.61
C PRO A 741 24.75 4.45 1.77
N ALA A 742 23.46 4.15 1.55
CA ALA A 742 22.44 4.18 2.60
C ALA A 742 22.82 3.31 3.80
N VAL A 743 23.68 2.30 3.59
CA VAL A 743 24.26 1.46 4.64
C VAL A 743 25.77 1.34 4.44
N GLU A 744 26.55 1.37 5.54
CA GLU A 744 28.02 1.33 5.48
C GLU A 744 28.53 0.01 4.89
N ARG A 745 27.87 -1.10 5.26
CA ARG A 745 28.22 -2.47 4.88
C ARG A 745 26.97 -3.28 4.59
N VAL A 746 27.15 -4.21 3.66
CA VAL A 746 26.18 -5.24 3.32
C VAL A 746 26.89 -6.57 3.52
N PHE A 747 26.24 -7.48 4.22
CA PHE A 747 26.74 -8.79 4.60
C PHE A 747 26.10 -9.84 3.70
N ARG A 748 26.88 -10.83 3.30
CA ARG A 748 26.34 -11.99 2.59
C ARG A 748 25.68 -12.95 3.55
N CYS A 749 24.67 -13.67 3.08
CA CYS A 749 24.10 -14.77 3.85
C CYS A 749 25.19 -15.79 4.21
N GLY A 750 25.34 -16.11 5.50
CA GLY A 750 26.32 -17.07 6.00
C GLY A 750 26.22 -18.46 5.36
N GLY A 751 25.02 -18.88 4.95
CA GLY A 751 24.76 -20.16 4.29
C GLY A 751 25.08 -20.11 2.79
N CYS A 752 24.15 -19.62 1.98
CA CYS A 752 24.32 -19.66 0.52
C CYS A 752 25.37 -18.69 -0.04
N GLN A 753 25.73 -17.63 0.70
CA GLN A 753 26.62 -16.54 0.24
C GLN A 753 26.15 -15.78 -1.02
N ARG A 754 24.90 -16.00 -1.48
CA ARG A 754 24.33 -15.40 -2.70
C ARG A 754 23.63 -14.06 -2.45
N ILE A 755 22.93 -13.93 -1.33
CA ILE A 755 22.07 -12.79 -1.01
C ILE A 755 22.79 -11.82 -0.07
N TYR A 756 22.57 -10.53 -0.28
CA TYR A 756 23.11 -9.45 0.55
C TYR A 756 22.06 -8.89 1.51
N TYR A 757 22.50 -8.52 2.71
CA TYR A 757 21.69 -7.88 3.75
C TYR A 757 22.44 -6.70 4.34
N CYS A 758 21.77 -5.58 4.57
CA CYS A 758 22.42 -4.46 5.25
C CYS A 758 22.57 -4.65 6.76
N SER A 759 21.85 -5.61 7.35
CA SER A 759 21.88 -5.89 8.78
C SER A 759 21.48 -7.34 9.08
N VAL A 760 21.85 -7.82 10.27
CA VAL A 760 21.39 -9.13 10.80
C VAL A 760 19.87 -9.14 10.95
N PHE A 761 19.25 -7.98 11.21
CA PHE A 761 17.80 -7.84 11.27
C PHE A 761 17.16 -8.14 9.91
N CYS A 762 17.61 -7.47 8.85
CA CYS A 762 17.13 -7.72 7.49
C CYS A 762 17.35 -9.18 7.06
N GLN A 763 18.47 -9.79 7.45
CA GLN A 763 18.70 -11.21 7.21
C GLN A 763 17.70 -12.10 7.97
N LYS A 764 17.38 -11.80 9.24
CA LYS A 764 16.42 -12.57 10.04
C LYS A 764 14.99 -12.44 9.51
N GLU A 765 14.63 -11.28 8.99
CA GLU A 765 13.33 -11.02 8.38
C GLU A 765 13.20 -11.69 7.01
N ASP A 766 14.26 -11.69 6.20
CA ASP A 766 14.25 -12.39 4.91
C ASP A 766 14.46 -13.91 5.03
N ARG A 767 15.06 -14.38 6.13
CA ARG A 767 15.38 -15.80 6.33
C ARG A 767 14.20 -16.75 6.05
N PRO A 768 12.96 -16.52 6.49
CA PRO A 768 11.84 -17.41 6.17
C PRO A 768 11.58 -17.56 4.66
N TYR A 769 11.80 -16.49 3.89
CA TYR A 769 11.59 -16.45 2.45
C TYR A 769 12.76 -17.13 1.74
N HIS A 770 13.98 -16.70 2.02
CA HIS A 770 15.21 -17.20 1.42
C HIS A 770 15.59 -18.63 1.86
N ARG A 771 15.21 -19.10 3.06
CA ARG A 771 15.73 -20.36 3.65
C ARG A 771 15.74 -21.56 2.72
N ASP A 772 14.68 -21.79 1.94
CA ASP A 772 14.60 -22.98 1.09
C ASP A 772 15.62 -22.90 -0.05
N GLU A 773 15.73 -21.72 -0.68
CA GLU A 773 16.78 -21.45 -1.67
C GLU A 773 18.17 -21.51 -1.03
N CYS A 774 18.31 -21.06 0.22
CA CYS A 774 19.54 -21.16 1.00
C CYS A 774 19.98 -22.62 1.16
N GLU A 775 19.06 -23.46 1.65
CA GLU A 775 19.33 -24.86 1.91
C GLU A 775 19.53 -25.65 0.62
N GLU A 776 18.77 -25.36 -0.43
CA GLU A 776 18.97 -25.98 -1.75
C GLU A 776 20.36 -25.64 -2.31
N GLU A 777 20.77 -24.38 -2.25
CA GLU A 777 22.09 -23.97 -2.69
C GLU A 777 23.19 -24.62 -1.83
N MET A 778 23.02 -24.65 -0.51
CA MET A 778 23.98 -25.34 0.36
C MET A 778 24.06 -26.84 0.03
N ARG A 779 22.93 -27.52 -0.22
CA ARG A 779 22.93 -28.93 -0.65
C ARG A 779 23.57 -29.13 -2.01
N LYS A 780 23.48 -28.14 -2.90
CA LYS A 780 24.15 -28.18 -4.19
C LYS A 780 25.66 -28.04 -4.03
N GLN A 781 26.11 -27.06 -3.24
CA GLN A 781 27.52 -26.86 -2.89
C GLN A 781 28.11 -28.10 -2.20
N GLU A 782 27.37 -28.72 -1.29
CA GLU A 782 27.81 -29.95 -0.61
C GLU A 782 27.92 -31.13 -1.59
N ARG A 783 26.93 -31.33 -2.47
CA ARG A 783 27.01 -32.38 -3.51
C ARG A 783 28.20 -32.18 -4.44
N GLU A 784 28.49 -30.94 -4.81
CA GLU A 784 29.68 -30.63 -5.62
C GLU A 784 30.97 -30.92 -4.85
N ARG A 785 31.02 -30.62 -3.54
CA ARG A 785 32.17 -30.96 -2.68
C ARG A 785 32.37 -32.46 -2.55
N THR A 786 31.31 -33.23 -2.26
CA THR A 786 31.38 -34.70 -2.16
C THR A 786 31.88 -35.33 -3.46
N LYS A 787 31.47 -34.81 -4.62
CA LYS A 787 31.97 -35.26 -5.93
C LYS A 787 33.47 -35.01 -6.13
N VAL A 788 33.99 -33.93 -5.58
CA VAL A 788 35.43 -33.63 -5.62
C VAL A 788 36.19 -34.55 -4.69
N GLU A 789 35.71 -34.72 -3.46
CA GLU A 789 36.33 -35.59 -2.46
C GLU A 789 36.31 -37.07 -2.88
N GLY A 790 35.24 -37.51 -3.53
CA GLY A 790 35.10 -38.86 -4.10
C GLY A 790 35.88 -39.08 -5.39
N GLY A 791 36.56 -38.06 -5.93
CA GLY A 791 37.31 -38.16 -7.19
C GLY A 791 36.45 -38.29 -8.46
N GLU A 792 35.12 -38.25 -8.34
CA GLU A 792 34.20 -38.22 -9.49
C GLU A 792 34.44 -37.00 -10.37
N VAL A 793 34.90 -35.90 -9.76
CA VAL A 793 35.15 -34.64 -10.44
C VAL A 793 36.47 -34.03 -10.00
N SER A 794 37.28 -33.56 -10.96
CA SER A 794 38.55 -32.91 -10.64
C SER A 794 38.35 -31.63 -9.83
N HIS A 795 39.28 -31.34 -8.92
CA HIS A 795 39.31 -30.06 -8.19
C HIS A 795 39.37 -28.84 -9.14
N LYS A 796 39.97 -28.99 -10.33
CA LYS A 796 39.99 -27.97 -11.37
C LYS A 796 38.57 -27.63 -11.84
N TRP A 797 37.75 -28.64 -12.10
CA TRP A 797 36.36 -28.48 -12.54
C TRP A 797 35.50 -27.84 -11.46
N ALA A 798 35.61 -28.26 -10.19
CA ALA A 798 34.81 -27.66 -9.13
C ALA A 798 35.13 -26.19 -8.90
N LYS A 799 36.41 -25.81 -9.00
CA LYS A 799 36.82 -24.41 -8.99
C LYS A 799 36.24 -23.63 -10.19
N GLN A 800 36.11 -24.27 -11.36
CA GLN A 800 35.50 -23.65 -12.54
C GLN A 800 34.00 -23.40 -12.30
N VAL A 801 33.28 -24.39 -11.77
CA VAL A 801 31.85 -24.27 -11.42
C VAL A 801 31.63 -23.21 -10.33
N GLU A 802 32.52 -23.13 -9.33
CA GLU A 802 32.45 -22.09 -8.30
C GLU A 802 32.62 -20.69 -8.90
N GLU A 803 33.58 -20.51 -9.81
CA GLU A 803 33.80 -19.23 -10.51
C GLU A 803 32.66 -18.89 -11.46
N GLU A 804 32.03 -19.90 -12.08
CA GLU A 804 30.80 -19.75 -12.87
C GLU A 804 29.65 -19.28 -11.98
N HIS A 805 29.44 -19.91 -10.83
CA HIS A 805 28.42 -19.52 -9.88
C HIS A 805 28.64 -18.09 -9.35
N LYS A 806 29.90 -17.70 -9.09
CA LYS A 806 30.29 -16.30 -8.78
C LYS A 806 30.13 -15.35 -9.96
N TRP A 807 30.08 -15.86 -11.18
CA TRP A 807 29.80 -15.05 -12.36
C TRP A 807 28.31 -14.72 -12.41
N TRP A 808 27.45 -15.74 -12.37
CA TRP A 808 25.99 -15.63 -12.41
C TRP A 808 25.41 -14.78 -11.27
N ASN A 809 25.96 -14.88 -10.07
CA ASN A 809 25.50 -14.10 -8.91
C ASN A 809 26.11 -12.70 -8.81
N GLY A 810 26.98 -12.32 -9.75
CA GLY A 810 27.53 -10.97 -9.79
C GLY A 810 26.68 -10.10 -10.69
N THR A 811 25.98 -9.13 -10.12
CA THR A 811 25.42 -7.97 -10.84
C THR A 811 26.54 -7.24 -11.58
N LYS A 812 26.53 -7.35 -12.90
CA LYS A 812 27.62 -6.87 -13.75
C LYS A 812 27.10 -6.45 -15.12
N TYR A 813 27.74 -5.44 -15.66
CA TYR A 813 27.71 -4.98 -17.03
C TYR A 813 27.65 -6.14 -18.02
N ASN A 814 28.60 -7.08 -17.86
CA ASN A 814 28.85 -8.16 -18.83
C ASN A 814 27.68 -9.15 -18.95
N ASP A 815 26.80 -9.19 -17.96
CA ASP A 815 25.60 -10.02 -18.02
C ASP A 815 24.40 -9.12 -18.32
N LEU A 816 24.08 -8.13 -17.49
CA LEU A 816 22.80 -7.42 -17.60
C LEU A 816 22.76 -6.40 -18.76
N GLU A 817 23.61 -5.37 -18.72
CA GLU A 817 23.62 -4.30 -19.72
C GLU A 817 24.04 -4.81 -21.11
N ALA A 818 25.01 -5.73 -21.18
CA ALA A 818 25.42 -6.33 -22.43
C ALA A 818 24.26 -7.09 -23.12
N MET A 819 23.37 -7.73 -22.36
CA MET A 819 22.18 -8.38 -22.92
C MET A 819 21.13 -7.37 -23.38
N VAL A 820 20.96 -6.27 -22.63
CA VAL A 820 20.10 -5.13 -23.02
C VAL A 820 20.56 -4.55 -24.35
N HIS A 821 21.87 -4.30 -24.51
CA HIS A 821 22.43 -3.81 -25.76
C HIS A 821 22.40 -4.87 -26.87
N ALA A 822 22.77 -6.12 -26.60
CA ALA A 822 22.77 -7.16 -27.62
C ALA A 822 21.39 -7.32 -28.27
N LEU A 823 20.34 -7.37 -27.45
CA LEU A 823 18.97 -7.47 -27.93
C LEU A 823 18.38 -6.13 -28.36
N SER A 824 19.14 -5.02 -28.30
CA SER A 824 18.68 -3.67 -28.64
C SER A 824 17.38 -3.27 -27.92
N LEU A 825 17.23 -3.71 -26.67
CA LEU A 825 16.00 -3.51 -25.89
C LEU A 825 15.62 -2.05 -25.62
N PRO A 826 16.57 -1.10 -25.50
CA PRO A 826 16.20 0.31 -25.40
C PRO A 826 15.49 0.84 -26.67
N LEU A 827 15.63 0.14 -27.79
CA LEU A 827 15.00 0.49 -29.07
C LEU A 827 13.73 -0.34 -29.31
N ASP A 828 13.71 -1.62 -28.91
CA ASP A 828 12.58 -2.52 -29.11
C ASP A 828 12.49 -3.58 -27.99
N LEU A 829 11.58 -3.38 -27.04
CA LEU A 829 11.32 -4.34 -25.97
C LEU A 829 10.68 -5.65 -26.45
N SER A 830 10.00 -5.66 -27.60
CA SER A 830 9.34 -6.87 -28.13
C SER A 830 10.34 -7.98 -28.43
N ARG A 831 11.62 -7.62 -28.64
CA ARG A 831 12.74 -8.55 -28.83
C ARG A 831 12.97 -9.49 -27.64
N THR A 832 12.47 -9.18 -26.46
CA THR A 832 12.47 -10.13 -25.34
C THR A 832 11.56 -11.33 -25.55
N ARG A 833 10.54 -11.21 -26.41
CA ARG A 833 9.59 -12.27 -26.76
C ARG A 833 9.98 -13.02 -28.02
N THR A 834 10.74 -12.38 -28.91
CA THR A 834 11.06 -12.91 -30.25
C THR A 834 12.51 -13.34 -30.42
N HIS A 835 13.43 -12.83 -29.58
CA HIS A 835 14.86 -13.12 -29.65
C HIS A 835 15.41 -13.73 -28.35
N ILE A 836 16.58 -14.35 -28.46
CA ILE A 836 17.31 -14.97 -27.35
C ILE A 836 18.80 -14.66 -27.48
N PHE A 837 19.44 -14.34 -26.34
CA PHE A 837 20.88 -14.12 -26.30
C PHE A 837 21.61 -15.45 -26.08
N PHE A 838 22.46 -15.86 -27.03
CA PHE A 838 23.31 -17.04 -26.88
C PHE A 838 24.73 -16.64 -26.49
N ARG A 839 25.32 -17.39 -25.57
CA ARG A 839 26.71 -17.18 -25.12
C ARG A 839 27.45 -18.48 -24.83
N VAL A 840 28.75 -18.48 -25.12
CA VAL A 840 29.68 -19.55 -24.79
C VAL A 840 30.71 -19.04 -23.80
N PHE A 841 30.74 -19.61 -22.60
CA PHE A 841 31.77 -19.30 -21.62
C PHE A 841 33.02 -20.17 -21.82
N LYS A 842 34.19 -19.56 -21.66
CA LYS A 842 35.47 -20.28 -21.52
C LYS A 842 36.14 -19.90 -20.21
N PHE A 843 36.83 -20.89 -19.63
CA PHE A 843 37.66 -20.68 -18.45
C PHE A 843 39.14 -20.57 -18.84
N ASP A 844 39.75 -19.46 -18.48
CA ASP A 844 41.17 -19.19 -18.61
C ASP A 844 41.83 -19.18 -17.22
N PRO A 845 42.60 -20.22 -16.86
CA PRO A 845 43.29 -20.28 -15.57
C PRO A 845 44.38 -19.22 -15.41
N HIS A 846 44.91 -18.67 -16.51
CA HIS A 846 46.02 -17.70 -16.49
C HIS A 846 45.54 -16.26 -16.30
N ALA A 847 44.24 -16.00 -16.45
CA ALA A 847 43.60 -14.70 -16.26
C ALA A 847 44.07 -13.93 -15.02
N ARG A 848 44.21 -14.66 -13.89
CA ARG A 848 44.58 -14.07 -12.59
C ARG A 848 46.01 -13.54 -12.56
N ARG A 849 46.90 -14.04 -13.43
CA ARG A 849 48.29 -13.60 -13.53
C ARG A 849 48.46 -12.39 -14.43
N ILE A 850 47.58 -12.22 -15.42
CA ILE A 850 47.77 -11.22 -16.48
C ILE A 850 47.41 -9.80 -16.01
N ARG A 851 46.32 -9.61 -15.25
CA ARG A 851 45.97 -8.31 -14.62
C ARG A 851 45.20 -8.51 -13.32
N ALA A 852 45.50 -7.69 -12.30
CA ALA A 852 44.70 -7.61 -11.07
C ALA A 852 43.23 -7.30 -11.43
N GLY A 853 42.35 -8.28 -11.21
CA GLY A 853 40.90 -8.15 -11.48
C GLY A 853 40.41 -8.74 -12.81
N SER A 854 41.26 -9.38 -13.61
CA SER A 854 40.80 -10.23 -14.71
C SER A 854 40.23 -11.55 -14.17
N ARG A 855 38.98 -11.85 -14.53
CA ARG A 855 38.32 -13.09 -14.07
C ARG A 855 38.74 -14.28 -14.93
N PRO A 856 38.79 -15.49 -14.33
CA PRO A 856 39.05 -16.72 -15.07
C PRO A 856 37.99 -17.01 -16.13
N LEU A 857 36.72 -16.74 -15.86
CA LEU A 857 35.64 -16.94 -16.81
C LEU A 857 35.45 -15.70 -17.71
N TYR A 858 35.23 -15.92 -19.00
CA TYR A 858 34.90 -14.88 -19.99
C TYR A 858 34.00 -15.46 -21.09
N ILE A 859 33.31 -14.59 -21.86
CA ILE A 859 32.43 -15.01 -22.94
C ILE A 859 33.28 -15.15 -24.19
N ALA A 860 33.55 -16.36 -24.66
CA ALA A 860 34.37 -16.57 -25.84
C ALA A 860 33.61 -16.27 -27.14
N ARG A 861 32.32 -16.61 -27.17
CA ARG A 861 31.43 -16.37 -28.32
C ARG A 861 30.06 -15.92 -27.85
N CYS A 862 29.41 -15.07 -28.61
CA CYS A 862 28.00 -14.74 -28.40
C CYS A 862 27.31 -14.30 -29.70
N GLY A 863 25.98 -14.31 -29.67
CA GLY A 863 25.12 -13.82 -30.75
C GLY A 863 23.68 -13.69 -30.28
N VAL A 864 22.87 -13.00 -31.06
CA VAL A 864 21.43 -12.85 -30.86
C VAL A 864 20.71 -13.61 -31.95
N PHE A 865 19.66 -14.34 -31.61
CA PHE A 865 18.96 -15.17 -32.57
C PHE A 865 17.45 -15.06 -32.38
N LYS A 866 16.69 -15.12 -33.47
CA LYS A 866 15.22 -15.29 -33.37
C LYS A 866 14.94 -16.66 -32.80
N ILE A 867 14.05 -16.73 -31.81
CA ILE A 867 13.71 -17.99 -31.12
C ILE A 867 13.27 -19.07 -32.12
N ASP A 868 12.53 -18.68 -33.16
CA ASP A 868 12.02 -19.58 -34.19
C ASP A 868 13.10 -20.24 -35.06
N ASP A 869 14.22 -19.54 -35.26
CA ASP A 869 15.33 -19.98 -36.09
C ASP A 869 16.24 -20.95 -35.33
N VAL A 870 16.36 -20.76 -34.01
CA VAL A 870 17.25 -21.56 -33.14
C VAL A 870 16.50 -22.49 -32.17
N ILE A 871 15.19 -22.69 -32.30
CA ILE A 871 14.42 -23.50 -31.35
C ILE A 871 14.96 -24.93 -31.19
N LYS A 872 15.50 -25.52 -32.27
CA LYS A 872 16.12 -26.85 -32.23
C LYS A 872 17.39 -26.83 -31.36
N ASP A 873 18.21 -25.79 -31.48
CA ASP A 873 19.40 -25.59 -30.65
C ASP A 873 19.01 -25.40 -29.18
N ILE A 874 17.99 -24.59 -28.90
CA ILE A 874 17.47 -24.37 -27.53
C ILE A 874 17.05 -25.69 -26.89
N MET A 875 16.37 -26.56 -27.64
CA MET A 875 15.93 -27.88 -27.16
C MET A 875 17.10 -28.83 -26.88
N VAL A 876 18.19 -28.74 -27.67
CA VAL A 876 19.44 -29.48 -27.40
C VAL A 876 20.10 -28.96 -26.11
N LEU A 877 20.12 -27.65 -25.91
CA LEU A 877 20.69 -27.02 -24.72
C LEU A 877 19.86 -27.26 -23.45
N SER A 878 18.54 -27.44 -23.59
CA SER A 878 17.62 -27.66 -22.48
C SER A 878 16.68 -28.83 -22.78
N PRO A 879 17.12 -30.08 -22.54
CA PRO A 879 16.29 -31.27 -22.74
C PRO A 879 14.96 -31.26 -21.97
N LYS A 880 14.85 -30.42 -20.93
CA LYS A 880 13.63 -30.23 -20.13
C LYS A 880 12.46 -29.65 -20.92
N LEU A 881 12.73 -28.94 -22.01
CA LEU A 881 11.69 -28.40 -22.90
C LEU A 881 10.99 -29.50 -23.72
N GLY A 882 11.62 -30.68 -23.80
CA GLY A 882 11.14 -31.82 -24.58
C GLY A 882 11.43 -31.69 -26.08
N PRO A 883 11.14 -32.74 -26.87
CA PRO A 883 11.41 -32.78 -28.31
C PRO A 883 10.31 -32.11 -29.17
N ASP A 884 9.23 -31.62 -28.56
CA ASP A 884 8.14 -30.96 -29.27
C ASP A 884 8.42 -29.45 -29.41
N ARG A 885 8.52 -28.98 -30.66
CA ARG A 885 8.82 -27.57 -31.00
C ARG A 885 7.76 -26.62 -30.43
N ASN A 886 6.48 -26.94 -30.52
CA ASN A 886 5.40 -26.05 -30.09
C ASN A 886 5.36 -25.98 -28.56
N LYS A 887 5.53 -27.13 -27.89
CA LYS A 887 5.63 -27.17 -26.43
C LYS A 887 6.83 -26.37 -25.92
N ALA A 888 7.98 -26.48 -26.58
CA ALA A 888 9.16 -25.71 -26.25
C ALA A 888 8.91 -24.20 -26.42
N LYS A 889 8.29 -23.77 -27.53
CA LYS A 889 7.91 -22.36 -27.75
C LYS A 889 6.97 -21.85 -26.67
N SER A 890 5.90 -22.57 -26.35
CA SER A 890 4.96 -22.17 -25.29
C SER A 890 5.63 -22.09 -23.92
N ALA A 891 6.57 -22.98 -23.62
CA ALA A 891 7.34 -22.92 -22.37
C ALA A 891 8.25 -21.69 -22.31
N LEU A 892 8.90 -21.31 -23.42
CA LEU A 892 9.72 -20.11 -23.50
C LEU A 892 8.86 -18.83 -23.40
N ALA A 893 7.72 -18.79 -24.09
CA ALA A 893 6.77 -17.68 -24.01
C ALA A 893 6.29 -17.49 -22.56
N ALA A 894 5.91 -18.58 -21.88
CA ALA A 894 5.53 -18.55 -20.47
C ALA A 894 6.67 -18.06 -19.55
N MET A 895 7.94 -18.37 -19.87
CA MET A 895 9.08 -17.82 -19.14
C MET A 895 9.16 -16.29 -19.29
N VAL A 896 8.95 -15.76 -20.50
CA VAL A 896 8.98 -14.31 -20.76
C VAL A 896 7.78 -13.61 -20.12
N GLU A 897 6.58 -14.16 -20.28
CA GLU A 897 5.31 -13.62 -19.77
C GLU A 897 5.17 -13.72 -18.25
N SER A 898 5.94 -14.59 -17.59
CA SER A 898 5.97 -14.70 -16.12
C SER A 898 6.72 -13.56 -15.40
N ALA A 899 7.15 -12.53 -16.13
CA ALA A 899 7.83 -11.39 -15.54
C ALA A 899 6.89 -10.66 -14.56
N PRO A 900 7.36 -10.32 -13.34
CA PRO A 900 6.62 -9.45 -12.44
C PRO A 900 6.30 -8.11 -13.12
N TRP A 901 5.23 -7.45 -12.68
CA TRP A 901 4.87 -6.13 -13.18
C TRP A 901 6.04 -5.13 -13.08
N GLY A 902 6.28 -4.37 -14.14
CA GLY A 902 7.43 -3.46 -14.26
C GLY A 902 8.78 -4.14 -14.49
N GLN A 903 8.81 -5.45 -14.75
CA GLN A 903 10.02 -6.19 -15.11
C GLN A 903 9.89 -6.84 -16.48
N VAL A 904 11.04 -7.04 -17.12
CA VAL A 904 11.18 -7.70 -18.42
C VAL A 904 12.10 -8.91 -18.25
N ASN A 905 11.64 -10.07 -18.69
CA ASN A 905 12.43 -11.31 -18.70
C ASN A 905 13.17 -11.45 -20.03
N ILE A 906 14.50 -11.48 -19.98
CA ILE A 906 15.39 -11.68 -21.12
C ILE A 906 15.80 -13.15 -21.19
N LEU A 907 15.52 -13.84 -22.30
CA LEU A 907 15.94 -15.22 -22.51
C LEU A 907 17.45 -15.31 -22.82
N VAL A 908 18.10 -16.30 -22.19
CA VAL A 908 19.54 -16.53 -22.32
C VAL A 908 19.81 -18.02 -22.49
N ALA A 909 20.51 -18.36 -23.56
CA ALA A 909 21.08 -19.67 -23.79
C ALA A 909 22.58 -19.64 -23.50
N THR A 910 23.05 -20.47 -22.57
CA THR A 910 24.46 -20.52 -22.17
C THR A 910 25.05 -21.89 -22.42
N TRP A 911 26.22 -21.92 -23.07
CA TRP A 911 27.07 -23.10 -23.16
C TRP A 911 28.35 -22.88 -22.38
N ASN A 912 28.64 -23.75 -21.42
CA ASN A 912 29.86 -23.67 -20.64
C ASN A 912 30.91 -24.59 -21.25
N HIS A 913 32.07 -24.07 -21.64
CA HIS A 913 33.21 -24.89 -22.05
C HIS A 913 34.17 -25.05 -20.85
N VAL A 914 34.30 -26.28 -20.36
CA VAL A 914 35.00 -26.57 -19.10
C VAL A 914 36.16 -27.53 -19.34
N GLY A 915 37.36 -26.98 -19.53
CA GLY A 915 38.56 -27.77 -19.87
C GLY A 915 38.47 -28.31 -21.30
N ASP A 916 38.92 -29.56 -21.51
CA ASP A 916 38.89 -30.24 -22.82
C ASP A 916 37.57 -30.98 -23.08
N LYS A 917 36.58 -30.85 -22.18
CA LYS A 917 35.25 -31.43 -22.36
C LYS A 917 34.29 -30.35 -22.85
N ASP A 918 33.50 -30.70 -23.86
CA ASP A 918 32.26 -29.99 -24.17
C ASP A 918 31.39 -30.02 -22.91
N GLY A 919 31.15 -28.84 -22.34
CA GLY A 919 30.47 -28.75 -21.05
C GLY A 919 28.96 -28.70 -21.20
N SER A 920 28.30 -28.07 -20.23
CA SER A 920 26.84 -28.10 -20.12
C SER A 920 26.18 -26.91 -20.82
N GLY A 921 25.12 -27.18 -21.58
CA GLY A 921 24.16 -26.18 -22.02
C GLY A 921 23.09 -25.89 -20.95
N SER A 922 22.59 -24.66 -20.91
CA SER A 922 21.40 -24.30 -20.15
C SER A 922 20.64 -23.16 -20.85
N VAL A 923 19.33 -23.13 -20.62
CA VAL A 923 18.44 -22.04 -21.04
C VAL A 923 17.78 -21.49 -19.79
N SER A 924 17.88 -20.18 -19.61
CA SER A 924 17.38 -19.45 -18.45
C SER A 924 16.82 -18.09 -18.88
N TYR A 925 16.31 -17.32 -17.93
CA TYR A 925 15.98 -15.92 -18.14
C TYR A 925 16.63 -15.03 -17.07
N VAL A 926 16.73 -13.75 -17.40
CA VAL A 926 17.17 -12.69 -16.49
C VAL A 926 16.07 -11.65 -16.43
N SER A 927 15.58 -11.33 -15.23
CA SER A 927 14.59 -10.28 -15.01
C SER A 927 15.29 -8.95 -14.76
N LEU A 928 14.91 -7.93 -15.52
CA LEU A 928 15.37 -6.56 -15.32
C LEU A 928 14.18 -5.61 -15.18
N PRO A 929 14.25 -4.58 -14.33
CA PRO A 929 13.27 -3.50 -14.32
C PRO A 929 13.17 -2.87 -15.72
N GLU A 930 11.94 -2.69 -16.21
CA GLU A 930 11.69 -2.16 -17.54
C GLU A 930 12.20 -0.72 -17.68
N ASP A 931 12.02 0.08 -16.63
CA ASP A 931 12.52 1.45 -16.51
C ASP A 931 14.06 1.51 -16.60
N GLN A 932 14.76 0.51 -16.07
CA GLN A 932 16.22 0.42 -16.20
C GLN A 932 16.62 0.19 -17.66
N ILE A 933 15.89 -0.68 -18.39
CA ILE A 933 16.16 -0.97 -19.80
C ILE A 933 15.97 0.29 -20.65
N ARG A 934 14.85 0.99 -20.44
CA ARG A 934 14.49 2.20 -21.19
C ARG A 934 15.47 3.34 -20.99
N ARG A 935 15.99 3.49 -19.77
CA ARG A 935 17.00 4.52 -19.44
C ARG A 935 18.41 4.19 -19.91
N THR A 936 18.65 2.97 -20.39
CA THR A 936 19.96 2.55 -20.87
C THR A 936 20.15 2.99 -22.31
N THR A 937 21.06 3.92 -22.59
CA THR A 937 21.40 4.31 -23.97
C THR A 937 21.99 3.12 -24.74
N TYR A 938 21.48 2.85 -25.94
CA TYR A 938 22.01 1.76 -26.77
C TYR A 938 23.49 1.97 -27.14
N ASP A 939 24.32 0.96 -26.88
CA ASP A 939 25.75 0.96 -27.23
C ASP A 939 26.01 -0.09 -28.31
N SER A 940 26.24 0.35 -29.54
CA SER A 940 26.56 -0.54 -30.67
C SER A 940 27.90 -1.27 -30.53
N ASN A 941 28.79 -0.81 -29.65
CA ASN A 941 30.10 -1.42 -29.39
C ASN A 941 30.11 -2.29 -28.13
N TRP A 942 28.95 -2.70 -27.62
CA TRP A 942 28.83 -3.50 -26.39
C TRP A 942 29.69 -4.78 -26.39
N ARG A 943 29.91 -5.40 -27.56
CA ARG A 943 30.78 -6.59 -27.71
C ARG A 943 32.21 -6.31 -27.28
N GLU A 944 32.73 -5.13 -27.56
CA GLU A 944 34.09 -4.75 -27.15
C GLU A 944 34.21 -4.59 -25.63
N ARG A 945 33.08 -4.29 -24.98
CA ARG A 945 33.01 -4.02 -23.54
C ARG A 945 32.68 -5.26 -22.72
N ILE A 946 32.12 -6.33 -23.28
CA ILE A 946 31.69 -7.51 -22.51
C ILE A 946 32.86 -8.30 -21.90
N ASN A 947 34.03 -8.31 -22.55
CA ASN A 947 35.23 -9.03 -22.09
C ASN A 947 36.35 -8.11 -21.59
N ARG A 948 36.02 -6.92 -21.07
CA ARG A 948 36.96 -5.83 -20.71
C ARG A 948 38.40 -6.28 -20.42
N GLY A 949 39.33 -5.88 -21.30
CA GLY A 949 40.75 -6.21 -21.20
C GLY A 949 41.16 -7.54 -21.85
N ARG A 950 40.26 -8.17 -22.60
CA ARG A 950 40.50 -9.26 -23.54
C ARG A 950 39.88 -8.89 -24.89
N SER A 951 40.13 -9.72 -25.90
CA SER A 951 39.44 -9.60 -27.18
C SER A 951 37.91 -9.69 -27.02
N PRO A 952 37.14 -8.95 -27.83
CA PRO A 952 35.69 -9.12 -27.94
C PRO A 952 35.32 -10.58 -28.20
N PRO A 953 34.14 -11.05 -27.78
CA PRO A 953 33.68 -12.40 -28.11
C PRO A 953 33.53 -12.54 -29.62
N GLU A 954 33.90 -13.71 -30.14
CA GLU A 954 33.64 -14.06 -31.54
C GLU A 954 32.13 -14.19 -31.76
N ARG A 955 31.69 -14.09 -33.02
CA ARG A 955 30.31 -14.43 -33.38
C ARG A 955 30.05 -15.91 -33.13
N LEU A 956 28.93 -16.20 -32.48
CA LEU A 956 28.47 -17.58 -32.33
C LEU A 956 27.79 -18.03 -33.63
N ILE A 957 28.06 -19.26 -34.03
CA ILE A 957 27.29 -19.96 -35.08
C ILE A 957 26.56 -21.11 -34.38
N PRO A 958 25.22 -21.08 -34.30
CA PRO A 958 24.45 -22.15 -33.68
C PRO A 958 24.48 -23.42 -34.56
N LEU A 959 24.07 -24.58 -34.02
CA LEU A 959 24.05 -25.85 -34.76
C LEU A 959 23.07 -25.79 -35.94
N SER A 960 22.01 -25.00 -35.84
CA SER A 960 21.10 -24.70 -36.95
C SER A 960 21.73 -23.90 -38.09
N GLY A 961 22.87 -23.25 -37.88
CA GLY A 961 23.47 -22.31 -38.83
C GLY A 961 22.71 -20.99 -38.97
N ALA A 962 21.76 -20.70 -38.06
CA ALA A 962 21.02 -19.43 -38.05
C ALA A 962 21.97 -18.23 -37.99
N ALA A 963 21.62 -17.17 -38.74
CA ALA A 963 22.38 -15.93 -38.76
C ALA A 963 22.21 -15.15 -37.44
N ASP A 964 23.24 -14.39 -37.08
CA ASP A 964 23.18 -13.47 -35.93
C ASP A 964 22.21 -12.32 -36.26
N ALA A 965 21.11 -12.27 -35.52
CA ALA A 965 20.00 -11.35 -35.68
C ALA A 965 20.16 -10.06 -34.85
N GLU A 966 21.35 -9.76 -34.32
CA GLU A 966 21.60 -8.55 -33.50
C GLU A 966 21.02 -7.26 -34.12
N LEU A 967 21.16 -7.09 -35.43
CA LEU A 967 20.83 -5.87 -36.18
C LEU A 967 19.56 -5.95 -37.04
N ASP A 968 18.71 -6.96 -36.85
CA ASP A 968 17.51 -7.16 -37.68
C ASP A 968 16.40 -6.12 -37.44
N TYR A 969 16.50 -5.31 -36.39
CA TYR A 969 15.63 -4.15 -36.14
C TYR A 969 15.85 -3.00 -37.12
N CYS A 970 17.00 -2.92 -37.79
CA CYS A 970 17.27 -1.90 -38.80
C CYS A 970 16.51 -2.19 -40.12
N GLU A 971 16.16 -3.45 -40.39
CA GLU A 971 15.48 -3.81 -41.64
C GLU A 971 14.02 -3.35 -41.68
N SER A 972 13.36 -3.24 -40.51
CA SER A 972 11.98 -2.74 -40.43
C SER A 972 11.88 -1.22 -40.62
N THR A 973 12.95 -0.47 -40.34
CA THR A 973 13.02 0.99 -40.54
C THR A 973 13.60 1.38 -41.91
N ALA A 974 14.38 0.50 -42.54
CA ALA A 974 15.07 0.77 -43.80
C ALA A 974 14.24 0.60 -45.09
N VAL A 975 12.91 0.40 -45.01
CA VAL A 975 12.02 0.32 -46.19
C VAL A 975 11.97 1.64 -47.00
N SER A 976 12.70 2.70 -46.61
CA SER A 976 12.81 3.96 -47.37
C SER A 976 14.21 4.29 -47.94
N SER A 977 15.25 3.47 -47.77
CA SER A 977 16.58 3.84 -48.30
C SER A 977 17.45 2.65 -48.68
N SER A 978 17.27 2.15 -49.91
CA SER A 978 18.16 1.15 -50.49
C SER A 978 19.52 1.76 -50.87
N ARG A 979 20.59 1.29 -50.23
CA ARG A 979 21.92 1.00 -50.80
C ARG A 979 22.91 0.67 -49.67
N LEU A 980 23.11 -0.61 -49.36
CA LEU A 980 24.39 -1.08 -48.81
C LEU A 980 24.73 -2.48 -49.32
N THR A 981 26.04 -2.68 -49.44
CA THR A 981 26.79 -3.56 -50.34
C THR A 981 26.90 -5.02 -49.87
N HIS A 982 26.86 -5.94 -50.85
CA HIS A 982 27.12 -7.37 -50.71
C HIS A 982 28.46 -7.68 -50.00
N VAL A 983 28.37 -8.42 -48.89
CA VAL A 983 29.50 -9.14 -48.27
C VAL A 983 29.50 -10.57 -48.84
N PRO A 984 30.66 -11.16 -49.20
CA PRO A 984 30.68 -12.45 -49.89
C PRO A 984 30.37 -13.60 -48.94
N LEU A 985 29.41 -14.44 -49.33
CA LEU A 985 29.02 -15.67 -48.63
C LEU A 985 30.17 -16.68 -48.68
N ILE A 986 30.55 -17.20 -47.50
CA ILE A 986 31.50 -18.31 -47.34
C ILE A 986 30.86 -19.58 -47.94
N SER A 987 31.63 -20.33 -48.73
CA SER A 987 31.14 -21.53 -49.44
C SER A 987 30.66 -22.62 -48.47
N SER A 988 29.61 -23.35 -48.87
CA SER A 988 29.00 -24.45 -48.10
C SER A 988 30.00 -25.55 -47.71
N GLN A 989 31.08 -25.75 -48.49
CA GLN A 989 32.13 -26.74 -48.19
C GLN A 989 32.97 -26.36 -46.96
N THR A 990 33.14 -25.06 -46.68
CA THR A 990 33.89 -24.59 -45.49
C THR A 990 33.09 -24.82 -44.21
N VAL A 991 31.76 -24.75 -44.30
CA VAL A 991 30.84 -25.02 -43.18
C VAL A 991 30.80 -26.52 -42.85
N GLU A 992 30.77 -27.37 -43.87
CA GLU A 992 30.76 -28.83 -43.67
C GLU A 992 32.09 -29.35 -43.07
N ALA A 993 33.22 -28.75 -43.44
CA ALA A 993 34.53 -29.04 -42.86
C ALA A 993 34.72 -28.50 -41.43
N GLY A 994 33.92 -27.50 -41.04
CA GLY A 994 33.85 -26.98 -39.66
C GLY A 994 33.01 -27.88 -38.75
N LEU A 995 31.88 -28.39 -39.25
CA LEU A 995 30.98 -29.26 -38.50
C LEU A 995 31.61 -30.64 -38.21
N ARG A 996 32.39 -31.21 -39.14
CA ARG A 996 33.13 -32.47 -38.89
C ARG A 996 34.27 -32.34 -37.88
N ARG A 997 34.78 -31.13 -37.65
CA ARG A 997 35.79 -30.84 -36.62
C ARG A 997 35.23 -30.49 -35.25
N MET A 998 33.91 -30.34 -35.13
CA MET A 998 33.22 -30.19 -33.85
C MET A 998 32.57 -31.50 -33.38
N ALA A 999 32.49 -32.52 -34.24
CA ALA A 999 31.99 -33.86 -33.91
C ALA A 999 33.12 -34.88 -33.60
N LEU A 1000 34.37 -34.44 -33.67
CA LEU A 1000 35.59 -35.12 -33.19
C LEU A 1000 36.25 -34.21 -32.16
#